data_AF-A0A819NZZ0-F1
#
_entry.id   AF-A0A819NZZ0-F1
#
_cell.length_a   1.000
_cell.length_b   1.000
_cell.length_c   1.000
_cell.angle_alpha   90.00
_cell.angle_beta   90.00
_cell.angle_gamma   90.00
#
_symmetry.space_group_name_H-M   'P 1'
#
loop_
_entity.id
_entity.type
_entity.pdbx_description
1 polymer ?
#
loop_
_entity_poly.entity_id
_entity_poly.type
_entity_poly.pdbx_seq_one_letter_code
_entity_poly.pdbx_strand_id
1 'polypeptide(L)'
;MNYEHGWRYRTCSFQNICYDKSKQLFHFYQHPNSSRKPILFEPKQGHLYDFHFNNHGFVNLVARASRYESWGPTIVDDLIPIVNVTKLIQPHVLFLHWHVKRFNPGHVIWEDILAPFLTMVRLGEYKHKQAVLMEYKNFPPADSKFRKLYNELGPSYAAKVVFLDEYMNSFPTPLVCFKNVMVGGGTAMFSLDREHFTHGKERMLYDYRNAILIHHGVDLSQPPTSHRIVLVNKTETNRESTRGIRNLLEVERFLRQTYPRIKIDVINWKGMAFRDQMHELHSTTVLITPCGGVSSTVPFLPKGAHAIIMDYYVNKAAYIPGEMWKVGHIYEFNINNHGFVGLVARASAHESWGPTLVEEWLPSADKVPYLEHVHVLFMHWYVSFNPGHIIWEDIASTYFAMVRLNEYDRSAVLLEYRHYPNKGDQFYQMYENLVPAFAAKVDSLDHYTNNFSSSLVCFRTLVVGGAKSMFSIDNEPYTHGKERLLYDYRTAILQYHGVNLSHLPSRHRIILVNKTRALRRSLRAITNIVEVKQFIHLTYPKIQLDVIDWSKYTFTQQMHELYKTTILITPCGGISTIIPFLPEGTHAIIMDFYVNKQAYAKGARYRVGESASMDGALWNYFPHIRKLYYQVRSAEDYVLDLREASNTRHDASIKINMIRLKELIDTALQESSLVQ
;
A
#
# COMPACT_ATOMS: atom_id res chain seq x y z
N MET A 1 -24.95 -1.46 9.60
CA MET A 1 -23.96 -2.15 8.72
C MET A 1 -23.37 -3.33 9.48
N ASN A 2 -23.63 -4.55 9.04
CA ASN A 2 -23.19 -5.77 9.73
C ASN A 2 -21.66 -5.90 9.73
N TYR A 3 -21.05 -5.92 10.92
CA TYR A 3 -19.62 -6.12 11.19
C TYR A 3 -19.14 -7.56 10.89
N GLU A 4 -19.98 -8.40 10.29
CA GLU A 4 -19.86 -9.86 10.37
C GLU A 4 -18.72 -10.49 9.55
N HIS A 5 -18.01 -9.73 8.71
CA HIS A 5 -16.99 -10.28 7.79
C HIS A 5 -15.60 -9.63 7.85
N GLY A 6 -15.40 -8.54 8.60
CA GLY A 6 -14.09 -7.84 8.65
C GLY A 6 -12.95 -8.75 9.14
N TRP A 7 -13.26 -9.62 10.11
CA TRP A 7 -12.32 -10.60 10.68
C TRP A 7 -11.69 -11.56 9.64
N ARG A 8 -12.35 -11.80 8.50
CA ARG A 8 -11.84 -12.71 7.45
C ARG A 8 -10.55 -12.24 6.80
N TYR A 9 -10.29 -10.95 6.84
CA TYR A 9 -9.15 -10.34 6.13
C TYR A 9 -8.09 -9.79 7.06
N ARG A 10 -8.36 -9.82 8.36
CA ARG A 10 -7.44 -9.35 9.38
C ARG A 10 -6.10 -10.03 9.21
N THR A 11 -5.06 -9.24 9.44
CA THR A 11 -3.69 -9.73 9.47
C THR A 11 -3.10 -9.23 10.76
N CYS A 12 -2.47 -10.11 11.54
CA CYS A 12 -1.84 -9.75 12.80
C CYS A 12 -0.34 -10.01 12.75
N SER A 13 0.43 -9.20 13.47
CA SER A 13 1.86 -9.39 13.74
C SER A 13 2.03 -9.65 15.23
N PHE A 14 2.53 -10.83 15.58
CA PHE A 14 2.80 -11.23 16.96
C PHE A 14 4.30 -11.23 17.21
N GLN A 15 4.72 -10.54 18.27
CA GLN A 15 6.05 -10.68 18.86
C GLN A 15 5.95 -11.53 20.11
N ASN A 16 7.02 -12.22 20.50
CA ASN A 16 7.07 -13.04 21.73
C ASN A 16 6.02 -14.17 21.79
N ILE A 17 5.80 -14.83 20.66
CA ILE A 17 4.90 -15.99 20.55
C ILE A 17 5.74 -17.27 20.47
N CYS A 18 5.28 -18.35 21.11
CA CYS A 18 5.94 -19.65 21.04
C CYS A 18 4.97 -20.76 20.64
N TYR A 19 5.47 -21.77 19.95
CA TYR A 19 4.73 -22.98 19.63
C TYR A 19 5.14 -24.10 20.60
N ASP A 20 4.17 -24.61 21.35
CA ASP A 20 4.31 -25.78 22.24
C ASP A 20 4.07 -27.05 21.42
N LYS A 21 5.14 -27.81 21.15
CA LYS A 21 5.07 -29.02 20.33
C LYS A 21 4.23 -30.13 20.96
N SER A 22 4.16 -30.18 22.29
CA SER A 22 3.42 -31.22 23.01
C SER A 22 1.91 -31.00 22.90
N LYS A 23 1.50 -29.73 22.95
CA LYS A 23 0.09 -29.33 22.84
C LYS A 23 -0.34 -29.01 21.42
N GLN A 24 0.62 -28.81 20.51
CA GLN A 24 0.40 -28.33 19.13
C GLN A 24 -0.35 -27.00 19.08
N LEU A 25 -0.02 -26.08 19.99
CA LEU A 25 -0.68 -24.78 20.14
C LEU A 25 0.34 -23.64 20.20
N PHE A 26 -0.07 -22.46 19.76
CA PHE A 26 0.70 -21.23 19.95
C PHE A 26 0.33 -20.58 21.28
N HIS A 27 1.34 -20.20 22.08
CA HIS A 27 1.23 -19.40 23.29
C HIS A 27 1.75 -17.98 23.01
N PHE A 28 0.93 -16.97 23.28
CA PHE A 28 1.34 -15.57 23.28
C PHE A 28 1.57 -15.11 24.71
N TYR A 29 2.81 -14.76 25.04
CA TYR A 29 3.21 -14.35 26.39
C TYR A 29 2.94 -12.85 26.58
N GLN A 30 1.88 -12.53 27.32
CA GLN A 30 1.49 -11.16 27.64
C GLN A 30 2.04 -10.77 29.00
N HIS A 31 3.09 -9.97 29.03
CA HIS A 31 3.61 -9.43 30.28
C HIS A 31 2.78 -8.21 30.74
N PRO A 32 2.37 -8.09 32.01
CA PRO A 32 1.56 -6.97 32.50
C PRO A 32 2.16 -5.58 32.24
N ASN A 33 3.50 -5.51 32.24
CA ASN A 33 4.25 -4.27 31.96
C ASN A 33 4.79 -4.19 30.53
N SER A 34 4.49 -5.14 29.65
CA SER A 34 4.87 -5.04 28.24
C SER A 34 3.88 -4.15 27.50
N SER A 35 4.35 -3.02 27.00
CA SER A 35 3.59 -2.15 26.09
C SER A 35 3.28 -2.83 24.74
N ARG A 36 4.06 -3.85 24.37
CA ARG A 36 4.00 -4.47 23.05
C ARG A 36 2.84 -5.43 22.93
N LYS A 37 1.73 -4.93 22.41
CA LYS A 37 0.60 -5.74 21.95
C LYS A 37 0.83 -6.21 20.52
N PRO A 38 0.16 -7.29 20.07
CA PRO A 38 0.18 -7.66 18.67
C PRO A 38 -0.40 -6.54 17.82
N ILE A 39 0.14 -6.33 16.63
CA ILE A 39 -0.36 -5.32 15.70
C ILE A 39 -1.38 -5.98 14.80
N LEU A 40 -2.59 -5.43 14.73
CA LEU A 40 -3.68 -5.87 13.86
C LEU A 40 -3.86 -4.90 12.70
N PHE A 41 -3.77 -5.37 11.47
CA PHE A 41 -4.27 -4.67 10.31
C PHE A 41 -5.74 -5.04 10.04
N GLU A 42 -6.63 -4.04 10.03
CA GLU A 42 -8.04 -4.18 9.69
C GLU A 42 -8.30 -3.67 8.25
N PRO A 43 -8.49 -4.56 7.26
CA PRO A 43 -8.59 -4.17 5.86
C PRO A 43 -9.89 -3.49 5.48
N LYS A 44 -10.84 -3.30 6.39
CA LYS A 44 -11.98 -2.43 6.11
C LYS A 44 -11.62 -0.95 6.30
N GLN A 45 -10.81 -0.66 7.31
CA GLN A 45 -10.43 0.71 7.70
C GLN A 45 -9.04 1.10 7.18
N GLY A 46 -8.18 0.12 6.95
CA GLY A 46 -6.81 0.32 6.45
C GLY A 46 -5.92 0.79 7.58
N HIS A 47 -6.29 0.40 8.80
CA HIS A 47 -5.72 0.89 10.03
C HIS A 47 -4.96 -0.23 10.73
N LEU A 48 -3.89 0.17 11.40
CA LEU A 48 -3.15 -0.68 12.32
C LEU A 48 -3.65 -0.38 13.73
N TYR A 49 -4.04 -1.41 14.44
CA TYR A 49 -4.54 -1.35 15.81
C TYR A 49 -3.68 -2.21 16.73
N ASP A 50 -3.66 -1.84 17.99
CA ASP A 50 -3.34 -2.80 19.04
C ASP A 50 -4.39 -3.91 19.04
N PHE A 51 -3.96 -5.17 18.99
CA PHE A 51 -4.88 -6.29 19.09
C PHE A 51 -5.36 -6.45 20.54
N HIS A 52 -6.66 -6.23 20.77
CA HIS A 52 -7.31 -6.55 22.06
C HIS A 52 -8.07 -7.87 21.95
N PHE A 53 -7.62 -8.88 22.70
CA PHE A 53 -8.16 -10.24 22.67
C PHE A 53 -9.67 -10.31 22.99
N ASN A 54 -10.17 -9.45 23.87
CA ASN A 54 -11.58 -9.46 24.28
C ASN A 54 -12.54 -8.81 23.26
N ASN A 55 -12.02 -7.95 22.37
CA ASN A 55 -12.86 -7.12 21.48
C ASN A 55 -12.65 -7.40 19.99
N HIS A 56 -11.47 -7.86 19.58
CA HIS A 56 -11.14 -7.99 18.16
C HIS A 56 -11.20 -9.42 17.64
N GLY A 57 -11.36 -10.44 18.47
CA GLY A 57 -11.61 -11.81 18.02
C GLY A 57 -10.51 -12.40 17.11
N PHE A 58 -10.61 -13.69 16.90
CA PHE A 58 -9.67 -14.53 16.16
C PHE A 58 -9.38 -14.03 14.72
N VAL A 59 -8.19 -14.36 14.21
CA VAL A 59 -7.75 -14.06 12.84
C VAL A 59 -8.14 -15.21 11.92
N ASN A 60 -8.57 -14.92 10.69
CA ASN A 60 -8.83 -15.97 9.73
C ASN A 60 -7.57 -16.31 8.92
N LEU A 61 -7.29 -17.61 8.77
CA LEU A 61 -6.22 -18.10 7.93
C LEU A 61 -6.67 -18.36 6.49
N VAL A 62 -7.99 -18.47 6.22
CA VAL A 62 -8.56 -18.85 4.91
C VAL A 62 -9.68 -17.91 4.47
N ALA A 63 -9.70 -17.52 3.20
CA ALA A 63 -10.63 -16.51 2.69
C ALA A 63 -12.13 -16.85 2.83
N ARG A 64 -12.50 -18.14 2.78
CA ARG A 64 -13.89 -18.62 2.90
C ARG A 64 -14.25 -19.26 4.24
N ALA A 65 -13.41 -19.09 5.25
CA ALA A 65 -13.65 -19.79 6.51
C ALA A 65 -14.94 -19.33 7.20
N SER A 66 -15.61 -20.28 7.86
CA SER A 66 -16.65 -20.02 8.84
C SER A 66 -16.01 -19.42 10.12
N ARG A 67 -16.79 -18.74 10.97
CA ARG A 67 -16.25 -18.21 12.24
C ARG A 67 -15.61 -19.29 13.13
N TYR A 68 -16.03 -20.55 12.94
CA TYR A 68 -15.51 -21.71 13.66
C TYR A 68 -14.11 -22.17 13.20
N GLU A 69 -13.60 -21.62 12.10
CA GLU A 69 -12.26 -21.92 11.55
C GLU A 69 -11.27 -20.78 11.82
N SER A 70 -11.60 -19.93 12.79
CA SER A 70 -10.75 -18.82 13.17
C SER A 70 -9.58 -19.27 14.05
N TRP A 71 -8.45 -18.56 13.94
CA TRP A 71 -7.19 -18.87 14.61
C TRP A 71 -6.83 -17.79 15.64
N GLY A 72 -6.28 -18.22 16.76
CA GLY A 72 -5.67 -17.34 17.75
C GLY A 72 -4.74 -18.13 18.68
N PRO A 73 -3.72 -17.50 19.25
CA PRO A 73 -2.89 -18.13 20.26
C PRO A 73 -3.63 -18.23 21.61
N THR A 74 -3.22 -19.17 22.44
CA THR A 74 -3.52 -19.14 23.88
C THR A 74 -2.73 -18.01 24.52
N ILE A 75 -3.40 -17.15 25.29
CA ILE A 75 -2.73 -16.07 26.03
C ILE A 75 -2.15 -16.66 27.31
N VAL A 76 -0.90 -16.33 27.60
CA VAL A 76 -0.21 -16.73 28.83
C VAL A 76 0.27 -15.46 29.52
N ASP A 77 -0.23 -15.21 30.73
CA ASP A 77 0.16 -14.06 31.56
C ASP A 77 1.47 -14.36 32.31
N ASP A 78 2.55 -14.56 31.56
CA ASP A 78 3.88 -14.89 32.10
C ASP A 78 5.01 -14.36 31.19
N LEU A 79 6.24 -14.46 31.65
CA LEU A 79 7.44 -14.20 30.87
C LEU A 79 7.66 -15.30 29.82
N ILE A 80 8.19 -14.90 28.66
CA ILE A 80 8.62 -15.85 27.64
C ILE A 80 9.74 -16.75 28.20
N PRO A 81 9.61 -18.09 28.12
CA PRO A 81 10.63 -18.98 28.64
C PRO A 81 11.98 -18.75 27.93
N ILE A 82 13.06 -18.72 28.72
CA ILE A 82 14.42 -18.50 28.20
C ILE A 82 15.27 -19.76 28.14
N VAL A 83 14.87 -20.81 28.86
CA VAL A 83 15.55 -22.11 28.95
C VAL A 83 14.73 -23.19 28.26
N ASN A 84 15.42 -24.15 27.62
CA ASN A 84 14.81 -25.23 26.85
C ASN A 84 13.88 -24.75 25.72
N VAL A 85 14.27 -23.66 25.06
CA VAL A 85 13.54 -23.06 23.93
C VAL A 85 14.44 -22.90 22.71
N THR A 86 13.89 -23.12 21.53
CA THR A 86 14.54 -22.68 20.27
C THR A 86 14.03 -21.30 19.93
N LYS A 87 14.92 -20.32 19.73
CA LYS A 87 14.55 -18.95 19.34
C LYS A 87 14.76 -18.73 17.85
N LEU A 88 13.70 -18.34 17.15
CA LEU A 88 13.70 -18.04 15.72
C LEU A 88 13.66 -16.53 15.51
N ILE A 89 14.73 -15.98 14.93
CA ILE A 89 14.88 -14.52 14.71
C ILE A 89 14.29 -14.05 13.38
N GLN A 90 14.14 -14.96 12.42
CA GLN A 90 13.60 -14.65 11.10
C GLN A 90 12.09 -14.38 11.19
N PRO A 91 11.53 -13.47 10.37
CA PRO A 91 10.08 -13.31 10.27
C PRO A 91 9.43 -14.60 9.77
N HIS A 92 8.29 -14.98 10.34
CA HIS A 92 7.50 -16.11 9.87
C HIS A 92 6.10 -15.65 9.50
N VAL A 93 5.48 -16.29 8.50
CA VAL A 93 4.09 -16.04 8.11
C VAL A 93 3.31 -17.34 8.26
N LEU A 94 2.32 -17.36 9.13
CA LEU A 94 1.39 -18.46 9.29
C LEU A 94 0.16 -18.24 8.40
N PHE A 95 -0.12 -19.21 7.52
CA PHE A 95 -1.25 -19.15 6.60
C PHE A 95 -1.90 -20.53 6.46
N LEU A 96 -3.11 -20.58 5.91
CA LEU A 96 -3.76 -21.84 5.52
C LEU A 96 -4.32 -21.68 4.10
N HIS A 97 -4.09 -22.68 3.27
CA HIS A 97 -4.56 -22.65 1.88
C HIS A 97 -6.06 -22.97 1.80
N TRP A 98 -6.73 -22.42 0.78
CA TRP A 98 -8.15 -22.62 0.57
C TRP A 98 -8.47 -23.89 -0.24
N HIS A 99 -7.62 -24.24 -1.21
CA HIS A 99 -7.95 -25.18 -2.29
C HIS A 99 -7.24 -26.55 -2.21
N VAL A 100 -7.69 -27.45 -1.32
CA VAL A 100 -7.16 -28.84 -1.30
C VAL A 100 -7.86 -29.76 -2.29
N LYS A 101 -9.18 -29.58 -2.49
CA LYS A 101 -10.03 -30.58 -3.18
C LYS A 101 -10.06 -30.46 -4.71
N ARG A 102 -9.74 -29.28 -5.26
CA ARG A 102 -9.73 -29.03 -6.71
C ARG A 102 -8.55 -28.12 -7.04
N PHE A 103 -7.44 -28.72 -7.46
CA PHE A 103 -6.25 -27.98 -7.84
C PHE A 103 -6.55 -27.06 -9.03
N ASN A 104 -6.36 -25.77 -8.83
CA ASN A 104 -6.38 -24.77 -9.89
C ASN A 104 -5.19 -23.84 -9.65
N PRO A 105 -4.20 -23.81 -10.57
CA PRO A 105 -2.98 -23.04 -10.38
C PRO A 105 -3.25 -21.53 -10.18
N GLY A 106 -4.31 -20.99 -10.76
CA GLY A 106 -4.67 -19.58 -10.59
C GLY A 106 -5.07 -19.23 -9.16
N HIS A 107 -5.83 -20.10 -8.48
CA HIS A 107 -6.16 -19.92 -7.07
C HIS A 107 -4.91 -20.04 -6.19
N VAL A 108 -4.02 -20.99 -6.49
CA VAL A 108 -2.76 -21.14 -5.75
C VAL A 108 -1.89 -19.88 -5.88
N ILE A 109 -1.69 -19.39 -7.10
CA ILE A 109 -0.86 -18.20 -7.38
C ILE A 109 -1.45 -16.94 -6.75
N TRP A 110 -2.75 -16.68 -6.94
CA TRP A 110 -3.34 -15.37 -6.66
C TRP A 110 -4.12 -15.28 -5.34
N GLU A 111 -4.39 -16.40 -4.68
CA GLU A 111 -5.11 -16.41 -3.40
C GLU A 111 -4.28 -17.04 -2.29
N ASP A 112 -3.70 -18.23 -2.51
CA ASP A 112 -2.96 -18.94 -1.45
C ASP A 112 -1.55 -18.38 -1.24
N ILE A 113 -0.82 -18.10 -2.32
CA ILE A 113 0.57 -17.61 -2.27
C ILE A 113 0.61 -16.09 -2.18
N LEU A 114 -0.29 -15.37 -2.85
CA LEU A 114 -0.33 -13.93 -2.77
C LEU A 114 -0.69 -13.42 -1.36
N ALA A 115 -1.58 -14.11 -0.64
CA ALA A 115 -2.02 -13.68 0.69
C ALA A 115 -0.84 -13.47 1.67
N PRO A 116 0.07 -14.45 1.88
CA PRO A 116 1.27 -14.26 2.68
C PRO A 116 2.14 -13.07 2.23
N PHE A 117 2.31 -12.89 0.92
CA PHE A 117 3.06 -11.74 0.39
C PHE A 117 2.41 -10.42 0.78
N LEU A 118 1.10 -10.25 0.57
CA LEU A 118 0.37 -9.04 0.94
C LEU A 118 0.40 -8.79 2.44
N THR A 119 0.29 -9.85 3.25
CA THR A 119 0.42 -9.81 4.72
C THR A 119 1.75 -9.18 5.13
N MET A 120 2.87 -9.64 4.56
CA MET A 120 4.20 -9.09 4.86
C MET A 120 4.33 -7.62 4.44
N VAL A 121 3.85 -7.26 3.25
CA VAL A 121 3.96 -5.88 2.75
C VAL A 121 3.14 -4.93 3.62
N ARG A 122 1.90 -5.29 3.96
CA ARG A 122 0.99 -4.45 4.78
C ARG A 122 1.50 -4.20 6.18
N LEU A 123 2.16 -5.19 6.78
CA LEU A 123 2.75 -5.06 8.10
C LEU A 123 4.13 -4.39 8.07
N GLY A 124 4.66 -4.04 6.89
CA GLY A 124 5.99 -3.44 6.74
C GLY A 124 7.13 -4.43 7.02
N GLU A 125 6.85 -5.73 6.98
CA GLU A 125 7.79 -6.81 7.30
C GLU A 125 8.38 -7.48 6.05
N TYR A 126 7.92 -7.08 4.86
CA TYR A 126 8.45 -7.64 3.61
C TYR A 126 9.87 -7.14 3.35
N LYS A 127 10.81 -8.06 3.53
CA LYS A 127 12.19 -7.95 3.05
C LYS A 127 12.46 -9.15 2.14
N HIS A 128 12.92 -8.89 0.92
CA HIS A 128 13.02 -9.89 -0.13
C HIS A 128 13.71 -11.17 0.36
N LYS A 129 13.00 -12.30 0.28
CA LYS A 129 13.48 -13.64 0.67
C LYS A 129 13.97 -13.79 2.11
N GLN A 130 13.43 -13.01 3.06
CA GLN A 130 13.78 -13.15 4.48
C GLN A 130 12.80 -13.98 5.31
N ALA A 131 11.53 -14.03 4.91
CA ALA A 131 10.49 -14.68 5.71
C ALA A 131 10.37 -16.18 5.43
N VAL A 132 9.93 -16.94 6.43
CA VAL A 132 9.56 -18.36 6.28
C VAL A 132 8.04 -18.46 6.22
N LEU A 133 7.50 -19.08 5.16
CA LEU A 133 6.06 -19.34 5.04
C LEU A 133 5.72 -20.67 5.72
N MET A 134 4.85 -20.64 6.72
CA MET A 134 4.43 -21.79 7.50
C MET A 134 2.97 -22.12 7.21
N GLU A 135 2.74 -23.26 6.59
CA GLU A 135 1.38 -23.74 6.33
C GLU A 135 0.78 -24.39 7.58
N TYR A 136 -0.42 -23.94 7.98
CA TYR A 136 -1.10 -24.36 9.20
C TYR A 136 -2.17 -25.42 8.94
N LYS A 137 -1.97 -26.64 9.47
CA LYS A 137 -2.91 -27.79 9.42
C LYS A 137 -3.32 -28.23 7.99
N ASN A 138 -3.82 -29.45 7.87
CA ASN A 138 -4.30 -30.09 6.63
C ASN A 138 -3.25 -30.25 5.53
N PHE A 139 -2.54 -31.37 5.55
CA PHE A 139 -1.57 -31.72 4.52
C PHE A 139 -2.27 -32.18 3.23
N PRO A 140 -2.17 -31.46 2.10
CA PRO A 140 -2.23 -32.17 0.84
C PRO A 140 -1.02 -33.14 0.78
N PRO A 141 -1.18 -34.33 0.18
CA PRO A 141 -0.09 -35.30 0.05
C PRO A 141 1.20 -34.67 -0.46
N ALA A 142 2.35 -35.20 -0.04
CA ALA A 142 3.67 -34.66 -0.38
C ALA A 142 3.87 -34.49 -1.90
N ASP A 143 3.27 -35.39 -2.67
CA ASP A 143 3.31 -35.49 -4.13
C ASP A 143 2.19 -34.71 -4.85
N SER A 144 1.30 -34.04 -4.10
CA SER A 144 0.20 -33.26 -4.65
C SER A 144 0.69 -32.14 -5.57
N LYS A 145 -0.09 -31.86 -6.63
CA LYS A 145 0.18 -30.74 -7.54
C LYS A 145 0.23 -29.39 -6.82
N PHE A 146 -0.55 -29.24 -5.74
CA PHE A 146 -0.54 -28.06 -4.88
C PHE A 146 0.84 -27.86 -4.25
N ARG A 147 1.34 -28.85 -3.49
CA ARG A 147 2.63 -28.73 -2.79
C ARG A 147 3.80 -28.53 -3.75
N LYS A 148 3.77 -29.17 -4.92
CA LYS A 148 4.77 -28.96 -5.97
C LYS A 148 4.79 -27.51 -6.46
N LEU A 149 3.63 -26.97 -6.87
CA LEU A 149 3.54 -25.59 -7.33
C LEU A 149 3.88 -24.58 -6.23
N TYR A 150 3.45 -24.85 -4.99
CA TYR A 150 3.72 -23.97 -3.86
C TYR A 150 5.22 -23.94 -3.50
N ASN A 151 5.90 -25.09 -3.50
CA ASN A 151 7.34 -25.17 -3.29
C ASN A 151 8.14 -24.52 -4.44
N GLU A 152 7.60 -24.54 -5.65
CA GLU A 152 8.19 -23.88 -6.81
C GLU A 152 8.04 -22.34 -6.77
N LEU A 153 6.91 -21.85 -6.25
CA LEU A 153 6.58 -20.42 -6.26
C LEU A 153 6.94 -19.67 -4.98
N GLY A 154 6.75 -20.28 -3.80
CA GLY A 154 6.98 -19.60 -2.52
C GLY A 154 8.39 -19.01 -2.35
N PRO A 155 9.47 -19.69 -2.78
CA PRO A 155 10.84 -19.13 -2.76
C PRO A 155 11.05 -17.88 -3.64
N SER A 156 10.08 -17.49 -4.47
CA SER A 156 10.20 -16.27 -5.27
C SER A 156 10.25 -14.99 -4.44
N TYR A 157 9.57 -14.97 -3.28
CA TYR A 157 9.55 -13.81 -2.38
C TYR A 157 9.83 -14.16 -0.91
N ALA A 158 9.82 -15.44 -0.54
CA ALA A 158 10.16 -15.92 0.80
C ALA A 158 11.49 -16.68 0.82
N ALA A 159 12.08 -16.85 2.00
CA ALA A 159 13.30 -17.63 2.19
C ALA A 159 13.08 -19.12 1.89
N LYS A 160 11.95 -19.64 2.39
CA LYS A 160 11.50 -21.02 2.18
C LYS A 160 10.03 -21.17 2.55
N VAL A 161 9.44 -22.26 2.07
CA VAL A 161 8.13 -22.76 2.49
C VAL A 161 8.34 -23.98 3.36
N VAL A 162 7.60 -24.05 4.46
CA VAL A 162 7.61 -25.19 5.37
C VAL A 162 6.19 -25.52 5.83
N PHE A 163 5.99 -26.77 6.23
CA PHE A 163 4.77 -27.23 6.86
C PHE A 163 4.96 -27.18 8.36
N LEU A 164 3.99 -26.61 9.10
CA LEU A 164 4.19 -26.29 10.51
C LEU A 164 4.67 -27.51 11.32
N ASP A 165 3.99 -28.66 11.25
CA ASP A 165 4.35 -29.80 12.10
C ASP A 165 5.71 -30.41 11.71
N GLU A 166 5.99 -30.58 10.41
CA GLU A 166 7.29 -31.04 9.91
C GLU A 166 8.41 -30.10 10.39
N TYR A 167 8.17 -28.79 10.30
CA TYR A 167 9.12 -27.77 10.69
C TYR A 167 9.35 -27.72 12.19
N MET A 168 8.29 -27.74 12.99
CA MET A 168 8.37 -27.72 14.46
C MET A 168 9.04 -28.98 15.00
N ASN A 169 8.83 -30.13 14.35
CA ASN A 169 9.48 -31.39 14.70
C ASN A 169 10.98 -31.42 14.38
N SER A 170 11.46 -30.58 13.46
CA SER A 170 12.89 -30.46 13.15
C SER A 170 13.72 -29.82 14.28
N PHE A 171 13.07 -29.17 15.25
CA PHE A 171 13.75 -28.54 16.39
C PHE A 171 13.80 -29.47 17.60
N PRO A 172 14.92 -29.54 18.34
CA PRO A 172 15.10 -30.48 19.44
C PRO A 172 14.33 -30.09 20.72
N THR A 173 14.00 -28.81 20.89
CA THR A 173 13.32 -28.32 22.10
C THR A 173 11.81 -28.51 22.03
N PRO A 174 11.11 -28.68 23.17
CA PRO A 174 9.65 -28.80 23.21
C PRO A 174 8.93 -27.49 22.86
N LEU A 175 9.58 -26.34 23.05
CA LEU A 175 9.05 -25.01 22.77
C LEU A 175 9.89 -24.31 21.70
N VAL A 176 9.23 -23.72 20.71
CA VAL A 176 9.86 -22.94 19.63
C VAL A 176 9.30 -21.51 19.67
N CYS A 177 10.12 -20.55 20.03
CA CYS A 177 9.73 -19.15 20.20
C CYS A 177 10.16 -18.30 19.00
N PHE A 178 9.28 -17.42 18.56
CA PHE A 178 9.45 -16.58 17.38
C PHE A 178 9.62 -15.13 17.79
N LYS A 179 10.57 -14.45 17.15
CA LYS A 179 10.70 -12.99 17.25
C LYS A 179 9.50 -12.29 16.63
N ASN A 180 9.05 -12.76 15.46
CA ASN A 180 7.91 -12.22 14.75
C ASN A 180 7.15 -13.34 14.00
N VAL A 181 5.84 -13.45 14.22
CA VAL A 181 4.93 -14.28 13.44
C VAL A 181 3.78 -13.42 12.95
N MET A 182 3.68 -13.33 11.63
CA MET A 182 2.55 -12.71 10.96
C MET A 182 1.51 -13.77 10.68
N VAL A 183 0.24 -13.44 10.84
CA VAL A 183 -0.84 -14.40 10.75
C VAL A 183 -2.03 -13.81 10.01
N GLY A 184 -2.62 -14.59 9.13
CA GLY A 184 -3.86 -14.25 8.43
C GLY A 184 -3.64 -13.64 7.05
N GLY A 185 -4.59 -12.80 6.64
CA GLY A 185 -4.61 -12.17 5.33
C GLY A 185 -5.28 -12.98 4.22
N GLY A 186 -6.11 -13.98 4.55
CA GLY A 186 -6.81 -14.81 3.57
C GLY A 186 -7.49 -13.97 2.49
N THR A 187 -7.00 -14.05 1.24
CA THR A 187 -7.54 -13.26 0.13
C THR A 187 -8.31 -14.15 -0.83
N ALA A 188 -9.62 -13.92 -0.96
CA ALA A 188 -10.38 -14.39 -2.11
C ALA A 188 -10.36 -13.27 -3.16
N MET A 189 -9.28 -13.20 -3.95
CA MET A 189 -9.10 -12.15 -4.95
C MET A 189 -10.07 -12.27 -6.13
N PHE A 190 -10.61 -13.46 -6.39
CA PHE A 190 -11.54 -13.69 -7.51
C PHE A 190 -13.02 -13.49 -7.16
N SER A 191 -13.38 -12.93 -6.00
CA SER A 191 -14.77 -12.59 -5.66
C SER A 191 -15.14 -11.22 -6.22
N LEU A 192 -16.10 -11.16 -7.15
CA LEU A 192 -16.51 -9.93 -7.86
C LEU A 192 -17.33 -8.96 -7.00
N ASP A 193 -18.01 -9.46 -5.96
CA ASP A 193 -18.71 -8.72 -4.92
C ASP A 193 -17.78 -7.88 -4.01
N ARG A 194 -16.50 -7.77 -4.38
CA ARG A 194 -15.38 -7.29 -3.56
C ARG A 194 -14.33 -6.49 -4.35
N GLU A 195 -14.70 -5.83 -5.46
CA GLU A 195 -13.79 -5.02 -6.31
C GLU A 195 -12.89 -4.05 -5.51
N HIS A 196 -13.42 -3.47 -4.43
CA HIS A 196 -12.66 -2.57 -3.54
C HIS A 196 -11.45 -3.20 -2.86
N PHE A 197 -11.39 -4.53 -2.73
CA PHE A 197 -10.22 -5.22 -2.18
C PHE A 197 -9.04 -5.27 -3.16
N THR A 198 -9.22 -4.95 -4.44
CA THR A 198 -8.12 -4.95 -5.43
C THR A 198 -7.58 -3.55 -5.73
N HIS A 199 -8.37 -2.50 -5.49
CA HIS A 199 -7.94 -1.12 -5.70
C HIS A 199 -6.71 -0.77 -4.86
N GLY A 200 -5.78 -0.03 -5.47
CA GLY A 200 -4.59 0.48 -4.80
C GLY A 200 -3.44 -0.52 -4.69
N LYS A 201 -3.69 -1.83 -4.88
CA LYS A 201 -2.69 -2.89 -4.78
C LYS A 201 -1.85 -3.09 -6.03
N GLU A 202 -2.04 -2.29 -7.07
CA GLU A 202 -1.48 -2.54 -8.40
C GLU A 202 0.04 -2.67 -8.34
N ARG A 203 0.71 -1.80 -7.57
CA ARG A 203 2.16 -1.86 -7.35
C ARG A 203 2.61 -3.12 -6.61
N MET A 204 1.88 -3.55 -5.58
CA MET A 204 2.20 -4.78 -4.85
C MET A 204 2.04 -6.02 -5.73
N LEU A 205 0.98 -6.07 -6.56
CA LEU A 205 0.78 -7.15 -7.52
C LEU A 205 1.88 -7.19 -8.58
N TYR A 206 2.37 -6.02 -9.01
CA TYR A 206 3.49 -5.91 -9.93
C TYR A 206 4.80 -6.40 -9.30
N ASP A 207 5.10 -6.03 -8.06
CA ASP A 207 6.27 -6.52 -7.32
C ASP A 207 6.21 -8.04 -7.11
N TYR A 208 5.04 -8.58 -6.76
CA TYR A 208 4.79 -10.02 -6.64
C TYR A 208 5.03 -10.76 -7.95
N ARG A 209 4.43 -10.27 -9.05
CA ARG A 209 4.63 -10.79 -10.41
C ARG A 209 6.12 -10.83 -10.76
N ASN A 210 6.83 -9.72 -10.53
CA ASN A 210 8.24 -9.61 -10.88
C ASN A 210 9.13 -10.54 -10.05
N ALA A 211 8.83 -10.72 -8.76
CA ALA A 211 9.53 -11.66 -7.91
C ALA A 211 9.45 -13.10 -8.46
N ILE A 212 8.26 -13.51 -8.92
CA ILE A 212 8.04 -14.81 -9.56
C ILE A 212 8.84 -14.93 -10.87
N LEU A 213 8.74 -13.93 -11.76
CA LEU A 213 9.45 -13.96 -13.04
C LEU A 213 10.97 -14.04 -12.87
N ILE A 214 11.54 -13.20 -12.00
CA ILE A 214 12.98 -13.21 -11.69
C ILE A 214 13.40 -14.54 -11.08
N HIS A 215 12.60 -15.11 -10.18
CA HIS A 215 12.88 -16.41 -9.57
C HIS A 215 13.01 -17.52 -10.62
N HIS A 216 12.21 -17.46 -11.69
CA HIS A 216 12.26 -18.40 -12.80
C HIS A 216 13.28 -18.04 -13.89
N GLY A 217 14.12 -17.02 -13.66
CA GLY A 217 15.21 -16.66 -14.56
C GLY A 217 14.77 -15.80 -15.75
N VAL A 218 13.60 -15.17 -15.68
CA VAL A 218 13.14 -14.21 -16.69
C VAL A 218 13.85 -12.88 -16.49
N ASP A 219 14.54 -12.40 -17.53
CA ASP A 219 15.13 -11.07 -17.56
C ASP A 219 14.06 -10.02 -17.91
N LEU A 220 13.64 -9.26 -16.90
CA LEU A 220 12.64 -8.20 -17.06
C LEU A 220 13.15 -6.98 -17.83
N SER A 221 14.47 -6.83 -17.99
CA SER A 221 15.08 -5.73 -18.74
C SER A 221 15.04 -5.94 -20.25
N GLN A 222 14.72 -7.16 -20.69
CA GLN A 222 14.63 -7.54 -22.09
C GLN A 222 13.16 -7.81 -22.47
N PRO A 223 12.39 -6.77 -22.83
CA PRO A 223 11.07 -6.98 -23.40
C PRO A 223 11.21 -7.67 -24.78
N PRO A 224 10.16 -8.35 -25.27
CA PRO A 224 10.19 -8.92 -26.61
C PRO A 224 10.45 -7.85 -27.66
N THR A 225 11.44 -8.08 -28.52
CA THR A 225 11.82 -7.16 -29.61
C THR A 225 11.04 -7.42 -30.89
N SER A 226 10.27 -8.51 -30.95
CA SER A 226 9.45 -8.90 -32.11
C SER A 226 8.07 -9.36 -31.66
N HIS A 227 7.06 -9.08 -32.48
CA HIS A 227 5.70 -9.55 -32.21
C HIS A 227 5.59 -11.08 -32.25
N ARG A 228 4.88 -11.63 -31.27
CA ARG A 228 4.57 -13.04 -31.12
C ARG A 228 3.13 -13.20 -30.62
N ILE A 229 2.34 -13.99 -31.33
CA ILE A 229 0.97 -14.35 -30.94
C ILE A 229 0.99 -15.80 -30.45
N VAL A 230 0.53 -16.01 -29.21
CA VAL A 230 0.41 -17.34 -28.61
C VAL A 230 -1.06 -17.69 -28.41
N LEU A 231 -1.49 -18.83 -28.95
CA LEU A 231 -2.79 -19.42 -28.70
C LEU A 231 -2.66 -20.55 -27.67
N VAL A 232 -3.46 -20.51 -26.60
CA VAL A 232 -3.43 -21.58 -25.60
C VAL A 232 -4.36 -22.72 -25.98
N ASN A 233 -3.78 -23.90 -26.21
CA ASN A 233 -4.53 -25.14 -26.38
C ASN A 233 -4.90 -25.74 -25.02
N LYS A 234 -6.18 -25.65 -24.66
CA LYS A 234 -6.70 -26.17 -23.40
C LYS A 234 -7.37 -27.55 -23.51
N THR A 235 -7.50 -28.09 -24.73
CA THR A 235 -8.29 -29.30 -25.02
C THR A 235 -7.79 -30.55 -24.30
N GLU A 236 -6.49 -30.60 -23.93
CA GLU A 236 -5.91 -31.74 -23.23
C GLU A 236 -5.83 -31.61 -21.70
N THR A 237 -6.12 -30.42 -21.16
CA THR A 237 -5.87 -30.09 -19.74
C THR A 237 -6.91 -30.64 -18.76
N ASN A 238 -8.08 -31.10 -19.24
CA ASN A 238 -9.08 -31.77 -18.40
C ASN A 238 -10.02 -32.63 -19.27
N ARG A 239 -10.11 -33.93 -19.00
CA ARG A 239 -11.12 -34.82 -19.64
C ARG A 239 -12.57 -34.40 -19.35
N GLU A 240 -12.77 -33.55 -18.33
CA GLU A 240 -14.10 -33.05 -17.91
C GLU A 240 -14.34 -31.56 -18.20
N SER A 241 -13.34 -30.78 -18.65
CA SER A 241 -13.53 -29.33 -18.86
C SER A 241 -13.76 -29.00 -20.33
N THR A 242 -14.97 -28.58 -20.64
CA THR A 242 -15.47 -28.18 -21.97
C THR A 242 -14.93 -26.84 -22.48
N ARG A 243 -14.00 -26.20 -21.76
CA ARG A 243 -13.56 -24.81 -22.02
C ARG A 243 -12.27 -24.83 -22.85
N GLY A 244 -12.40 -24.73 -24.16
CA GLY A 244 -11.29 -24.66 -25.13
C GLY A 244 -11.73 -24.01 -26.44
N ILE A 245 -10.77 -23.63 -27.29
CA ILE A 245 -11.04 -23.09 -28.63
C ILE A 245 -11.38 -24.27 -29.56
N ARG A 246 -12.66 -24.41 -29.93
CA ARG A 246 -13.12 -25.56 -30.72
C ARG A 246 -12.55 -25.59 -32.13
N ASN A 247 -12.37 -24.43 -32.75
CA ASN A 247 -11.78 -24.28 -34.08
C ASN A 247 -10.33 -23.76 -34.01
N LEU A 248 -9.55 -24.20 -33.00
CA LEU A 248 -8.17 -23.72 -32.76
C LEU A 248 -7.28 -23.73 -34.01
N LEU A 249 -7.30 -24.82 -34.79
CA LEU A 249 -6.51 -24.96 -36.02
C LEU A 249 -6.94 -23.99 -37.13
N GLU A 250 -8.23 -23.66 -37.19
CA GLU A 250 -8.75 -22.68 -38.14
C GLU A 250 -8.27 -21.28 -37.77
N VAL A 251 -8.36 -20.91 -36.48
CA VAL A 251 -7.87 -19.63 -35.96
C VAL A 251 -6.36 -19.50 -36.16
N GLU A 252 -5.59 -20.54 -35.86
CA GLU A 252 -4.13 -20.56 -36.10
C GLU A 252 -3.82 -20.34 -37.58
N ARG A 253 -4.46 -21.09 -38.48
CA ARG A 253 -4.26 -20.96 -39.93
C ARG A 253 -4.59 -19.55 -40.42
N PHE A 254 -5.72 -19.00 -39.98
CA PHE A 254 -6.14 -17.64 -40.28
C PHE A 254 -5.06 -16.63 -39.85
N LEU A 255 -4.61 -16.69 -38.59
CA LEU A 255 -3.60 -15.77 -38.07
C LEU A 255 -2.26 -15.86 -38.82
N ARG A 256 -1.82 -17.07 -39.18
CA ARG A 256 -0.59 -17.25 -39.98
C ARG A 256 -0.71 -16.66 -41.38
N GLN A 257 -1.88 -16.77 -42.00
CA GLN A 257 -2.16 -16.20 -43.33
C GLN A 257 -2.26 -14.67 -43.28
N THR A 258 -2.94 -14.13 -42.26
CA THR A 258 -3.13 -12.67 -42.10
C THR A 258 -1.84 -11.97 -41.67
N TYR A 259 -1.02 -12.60 -40.83
CA TYR A 259 0.18 -12.01 -40.25
C TYR A 259 1.44 -12.85 -40.53
N PRO A 260 1.87 -12.99 -41.80
CA PRO A 260 2.94 -13.92 -42.19
C PRO A 260 4.32 -13.59 -41.60
N ARG A 261 4.53 -12.36 -41.12
CA ARG A 261 5.77 -11.91 -40.48
C ARG A 261 5.77 -12.07 -38.95
N ILE A 262 4.62 -12.38 -38.36
CA ILE A 262 4.48 -12.52 -36.91
C ILE A 262 4.59 -14.00 -36.54
N LYS A 263 5.39 -14.32 -35.52
CA LYS A 263 5.48 -15.68 -35.01
C LYS A 263 4.16 -16.06 -34.33
N ILE A 264 3.48 -17.07 -34.86
CA ILE A 264 2.27 -17.65 -34.28
C ILE A 264 2.63 -19.00 -33.65
N ASP A 265 2.32 -19.20 -32.38
CA ASP A 265 2.53 -20.48 -31.67
C ASP A 265 1.24 -20.96 -31.02
N VAL A 266 1.05 -22.28 -31.02
CA VAL A 266 -0.01 -22.95 -30.24
C VAL A 266 0.65 -23.72 -29.11
N ILE A 267 0.35 -23.35 -27.87
CA ILE A 267 1.01 -23.93 -26.70
C ILE A 267 0.01 -24.70 -25.86
N ASN A 268 0.39 -25.92 -25.46
CA ASN A 268 -0.28 -26.68 -24.42
C ASN A 268 0.56 -26.64 -23.15
N TRP A 269 0.02 -26.06 -22.07
CA TRP A 269 0.76 -25.92 -20.81
C TRP A 269 0.82 -27.23 -20.01
N LYS A 270 0.05 -28.24 -20.39
CA LYS A 270 0.07 -29.54 -19.71
C LYS A 270 1.45 -30.18 -19.85
N GLY A 271 2.13 -30.38 -18.73
CA GLY A 271 3.45 -31.01 -18.69
C GLY A 271 4.62 -30.04 -18.90
N MET A 272 4.35 -28.78 -19.23
CA MET A 272 5.36 -27.73 -19.26
C MET A 272 5.75 -27.36 -17.83
N ALA A 273 7.06 -27.29 -17.53
CA ALA A 273 7.53 -26.79 -16.24
C ALA A 273 7.08 -25.34 -16.05
N PHE A 274 6.81 -24.92 -14.80
CA PHE A 274 6.28 -23.57 -14.57
C PHE A 274 7.28 -22.50 -14.99
N ARG A 275 8.58 -22.74 -14.80
CA ARG A 275 9.67 -21.92 -15.36
C ARG A 275 9.49 -21.65 -16.85
N ASP A 276 9.27 -22.70 -17.64
CA ASP A 276 9.13 -22.58 -19.09
C ASP A 276 7.86 -21.80 -19.45
N GLN A 277 6.76 -22.02 -18.72
CA GLN A 277 5.53 -21.25 -18.88
C GLN A 277 5.79 -19.74 -18.67
N MET A 278 6.61 -19.36 -17.69
CA MET A 278 6.96 -17.95 -17.45
C MET A 278 7.79 -17.35 -18.58
N HIS A 279 8.77 -18.07 -19.12
CA HIS A 279 9.55 -17.63 -20.29
C HIS A 279 8.68 -17.50 -21.55
N GLU A 280 7.76 -18.43 -21.77
CA GLU A 280 6.80 -18.38 -22.88
C GLU A 280 5.86 -17.17 -22.76
N LEU A 281 5.32 -16.90 -21.57
CA LEU A 281 4.46 -15.75 -21.33
C LEU A 281 5.23 -14.42 -21.47
N HIS A 282 6.43 -14.31 -20.90
CA HIS A 282 7.20 -13.06 -20.98
C HIS A 282 7.69 -12.75 -22.40
N SER A 283 7.83 -13.76 -23.27
CA SER A 283 8.17 -13.57 -24.69
C SER A 283 6.94 -13.35 -25.61
N THR A 284 5.72 -13.36 -25.05
CA THR A 284 4.47 -13.23 -25.80
C THR A 284 4.01 -11.76 -25.86
N THR A 285 3.73 -11.22 -27.06
CA THR A 285 3.17 -9.88 -27.21
C THR A 285 1.64 -9.88 -27.31
N VAL A 286 1.05 -10.97 -27.78
CA VAL A 286 -0.42 -11.17 -27.81
C VAL A 286 -0.74 -12.59 -27.34
N LEU A 287 -1.47 -12.72 -26.24
CA LEU A 287 -1.94 -14.00 -25.73
C LEU A 287 -3.42 -14.19 -26.04
N ILE A 288 -3.77 -15.29 -26.70
CA ILE A 288 -5.16 -15.67 -26.97
C ILE A 288 -5.48 -16.90 -26.13
N THR A 289 -6.40 -16.77 -25.18
CA THR A 289 -6.72 -17.85 -24.25
C THR A 289 -8.19 -17.93 -23.88
N PRO A 290 -8.77 -19.14 -23.74
CA PRO A 290 -10.03 -19.33 -23.02
C PRO A 290 -9.93 -18.90 -21.54
N CYS A 291 -11.05 -18.50 -20.95
CA CYS A 291 -11.14 -18.19 -19.51
C CYS A 291 -10.76 -19.37 -18.59
N GLY A 292 -10.38 -19.06 -17.35
CA GLY A 292 -10.15 -20.02 -16.25
C GLY A 292 -8.73 -19.97 -15.68
N GLY A 293 -8.22 -21.08 -15.13
CA GLY A 293 -6.90 -21.10 -14.48
C GLY A 293 -5.74 -20.61 -15.36
N VAL A 294 -5.83 -20.81 -16.68
CA VAL A 294 -4.83 -20.34 -17.65
C VAL A 294 -4.86 -18.81 -17.82
N SER A 295 -6.05 -18.20 -17.92
CA SER A 295 -6.15 -16.74 -18.04
C SER A 295 -5.66 -16.01 -16.78
N SER A 296 -5.52 -16.71 -15.65
CA SER A 296 -4.90 -16.15 -14.45
C SER A 296 -3.40 -15.86 -14.63
N THR A 297 -2.74 -16.34 -15.67
CA THR A 297 -1.33 -16.02 -15.92
C THR A 297 -1.13 -14.78 -16.80
N VAL A 298 -2.20 -14.18 -17.30
CA VAL A 298 -2.16 -12.90 -18.07
C VAL A 298 -1.31 -11.83 -17.38
N PRO A 299 -1.34 -11.66 -16.04
CA PRO A 299 -0.47 -10.67 -15.39
C PRO A 299 1.03 -10.91 -15.63
N PHE A 300 1.49 -12.10 -16.04
CA PHE A 300 2.89 -12.38 -16.34
C PHE A 300 3.34 -11.98 -17.75
N LEU A 301 2.42 -11.54 -18.61
CA LEU A 301 2.78 -10.97 -19.92
C LEU A 301 3.65 -9.72 -19.75
N PRO A 302 4.56 -9.43 -20.70
CA PRO A 302 5.45 -8.27 -20.61
C PRO A 302 4.66 -6.96 -20.74
N LYS A 303 5.26 -5.83 -20.32
CA LYS A 303 4.66 -4.50 -20.46
C LYS A 303 4.32 -4.24 -21.94
N GLY A 304 3.11 -3.76 -22.22
CA GLY A 304 2.62 -3.49 -23.58
C GLY A 304 2.07 -4.71 -24.33
N ALA A 305 2.14 -5.92 -23.76
CA ALA A 305 1.46 -7.07 -24.34
C ALA A 305 -0.05 -6.98 -24.15
N HIS A 306 -0.76 -7.68 -25.04
CA HIS A 306 -2.21 -7.74 -25.06
C HIS A 306 -2.69 -9.16 -24.75
N ALA A 307 -3.84 -9.27 -24.09
CA ALA A 307 -4.52 -10.54 -23.88
C ALA A 307 -5.91 -10.49 -24.48
N ILE A 308 -6.22 -11.47 -25.33
CA ILE A 308 -7.56 -11.74 -25.86
C ILE A 308 -8.11 -12.93 -25.08
N ILE A 309 -8.98 -12.64 -24.12
CA ILE A 309 -9.57 -13.65 -23.24
C ILE A 309 -10.96 -14.01 -23.77
N MET A 310 -11.14 -15.28 -24.15
CA MET A 310 -12.44 -15.79 -24.58
C MET A 310 -13.25 -16.20 -23.33
N ASP A 311 -14.19 -15.35 -22.95
CA ASP A 311 -15.03 -15.56 -21.78
C ASP A 311 -16.24 -16.49 -22.07
N TYR A 312 -16.97 -16.88 -21.03
CA TYR A 312 -18.16 -17.70 -21.14
C TYR A 312 -19.43 -16.85 -21.17
N TYR A 313 -20.43 -17.33 -21.90
CA TYR A 313 -21.77 -16.73 -21.89
C TYR A 313 -22.53 -17.15 -20.62
N VAL A 314 -23.00 -16.18 -19.83
CA VAL A 314 -23.87 -16.43 -18.68
C VAL A 314 -25.31 -16.61 -19.18
N ASN A 315 -25.86 -17.82 -19.06
CA ASN A 315 -27.26 -18.07 -19.40
C ASN A 315 -28.19 -17.40 -18.36
N LYS A 316 -29.12 -16.55 -18.81
CA LYS A 316 -30.12 -15.85 -17.97
C LYS A 316 -30.90 -16.77 -17.03
N ALA A 317 -31.07 -18.06 -17.33
CA ALA A 317 -31.77 -18.99 -16.45
C ALA A 317 -31.04 -19.29 -15.12
N ALA A 318 -29.74 -19.01 -15.02
CA ALA A 318 -28.95 -19.13 -13.79
C ALA A 318 -28.88 -17.80 -13.00
N TYR A 319 -29.66 -16.80 -13.40
CA TYR A 319 -29.66 -15.46 -12.81
C TYR A 319 -30.40 -15.46 -11.46
N ILE A 320 -29.68 -15.11 -10.39
CA ILE A 320 -30.32 -14.67 -9.14
C ILE A 320 -30.59 -13.16 -9.32
N PRO A 321 -31.85 -12.69 -9.30
CA PRO A 321 -32.14 -11.28 -9.38
C PRO A 321 -31.46 -10.51 -8.23
N GLY A 322 -30.51 -9.63 -8.55
CA GLY A 322 -29.85 -8.75 -7.58
C GLY A 322 -28.32 -8.70 -7.67
N GLU A 323 -27.66 -9.64 -8.34
CA GLU A 323 -26.20 -9.63 -8.52
C GLU A 323 -25.84 -9.36 -9.98
N MET A 324 -25.49 -8.10 -10.29
CA MET A 324 -24.85 -7.77 -11.56
C MET A 324 -23.42 -8.31 -11.56
N TRP A 325 -23.22 -9.48 -12.14
CA TRP A 325 -21.91 -9.98 -12.52
C TRP A 325 -21.43 -9.18 -13.73
N LYS A 326 -20.69 -8.09 -13.49
CA LYS A 326 -19.99 -7.35 -14.55
C LYS A 326 -18.78 -8.18 -15.00
N VAL A 327 -18.93 -8.86 -16.15
CA VAL A 327 -17.78 -9.36 -16.90
C VAL A 327 -16.95 -8.14 -17.30
N GLY A 328 -15.64 -8.20 -17.05
CA GLY A 328 -14.72 -7.06 -17.14
C GLY A 328 -14.94 -6.23 -18.40
N HIS A 329 -15.58 -5.07 -18.23
CA HIS A 329 -15.62 -4.07 -19.26
C HIS A 329 -14.22 -3.47 -19.35
N ILE A 330 -13.57 -3.60 -20.50
CA ILE A 330 -12.92 -2.41 -21.05
C ILE A 330 -14.07 -1.41 -21.11
N TYR A 331 -14.07 -0.44 -20.21
CA TYR A 331 -14.98 0.69 -20.34
C TYR A 331 -14.54 1.39 -21.62
N GLU A 332 -15.13 1.03 -22.76
CA GLU A 332 -15.26 1.99 -23.84
C GLU A 332 -15.95 3.19 -23.21
N PHE A 333 -15.18 4.27 -23.11
CA PHE A 333 -15.64 5.53 -22.56
C PHE A 333 -16.83 5.98 -23.40
N ASN A 334 -18.05 5.73 -22.92
CA ASN A 334 -19.23 6.36 -23.49
C ASN A 334 -19.28 7.79 -22.92
N ILE A 335 -18.55 8.69 -23.59
CA ILE A 335 -18.39 10.10 -23.22
C ILE A 335 -19.75 10.80 -23.06
N ASN A 336 -20.80 10.28 -23.71
CA ASN A 336 -22.13 10.88 -23.71
C ASN A 336 -22.85 10.87 -22.35
N ASN A 337 -22.40 10.09 -21.36
CA ASN A 337 -23.06 10.04 -20.03
C ASN A 337 -22.12 10.13 -18.80
N HIS A 338 -20.79 10.09 -18.96
CA HIS A 338 -19.84 10.02 -17.81
C HIS A 338 -18.53 10.83 -18.00
N GLY A 339 -18.44 11.70 -19.01
CA GLY A 339 -17.19 12.21 -19.60
C GLY A 339 -16.41 13.30 -18.85
N PHE A 340 -16.17 13.18 -17.55
CA PHE A 340 -15.44 14.20 -16.79
C PHE A 340 -14.49 13.58 -15.75
N VAL A 341 -13.19 13.79 -15.94
CA VAL A 341 -12.15 13.44 -14.96
C VAL A 341 -11.93 14.64 -14.03
N GLY A 342 -12.10 14.45 -12.72
CA GLY A 342 -11.78 15.48 -11.74
C GLY A 342 -10.27 15.74 -11.71
N LEU A 343 -9.85 16.99 -11.93
CA LEU A 343 -8.44 17.38 -11.87
C LEU A 343 -7.98 17.74 -10.44
N VAL A 344 -8.92 17.90 -9.50
CA VAL A 344 -8.69 18.14 -8.07
C VAL A 344 -9.54 17.23 -7.19
N ALA A 345 -9.08 16.98 -5.96
CA ALA A 345 -9.68 16.05 -5.00
C ALA A 345 -11.12 16.37 -4.59
N ARG A 346 -11.58 17.60 -4.84
CA ARG A 346 -12.95 18.10 -4.57
C ARG A 346 -13.51 18.85 -5.77
N ALA A 347 -13.29 18.31 -6.98
CA ALA A 347 -13.72 18.96 -8.20
C ALA A 347 -15.24 19.21 -8.19
N SER A 348 -15.62 20.47 -8.27
CA SER A 348 -16.91 20.90 -8.80
C SER A 348 -17.00 20.56 -10.30
N ALA A 349 -18.19 20.64 -10.90
CA ALA A 349 -18.36 20.39 -12.34
C ALA A 349 -17.41 21.25 -13.21
N HIS A 350 -17.05 22.45 -12.75
CA HIS A 350 -16.13 23.39 -13.42
C HIS A 350 -14.64 23.06 -13.29
N GLU A 351 -14.31 22.00 -12.52
CA GLU A 351 -12.96 21.54 -12.20
C GLU A 351 -12.70 20.14 -12.75
N SER A 352 -13.53 19.75 -13.70
CA SER A 352 -13.41 18.52 -14.45
C SER A 352 -12.88 18.76 -15.86
N TRP A 353 -12.23 17.75 -16.42
CA TRP A 353 -11.65 17.78 -17.75
C TRP A 353 -12.12 16.56 -18.56
N GLY A 354 -12.37 16.76 -19.84
CA GLY A 354 -12.63 15.71 -20.80
C GLY A 354 -12.16 16.15 -22.18
N PRO A 355 -11.64 15.23 -23.01
CA PRO A 355 -11.27 15.56 -24.38
C PRO A 355 -12.53 15.73 -25.24
N THR A 356 -12.45 16.57 -26.27
CA THR A 356 -13.41 16.55 -27.38
C THR A 356 -13.07 15.36 -28.29
N LEU A 357 -14.06 14.51 -28.56
CA LEU A 357 -13.88 13.42 -29.52
C LEU A 357 -13.85 14.00 -30.95
N VAL A 358 -12.85 13.61 -31.72
CA VAL A 358 -12.76 13.88 -33.15
C VAL A 358 -12.67 12.55 -33.89
N GLU A 359 -13.52 12.36 -34.90
CA GLU A 359 -13.57 11.13 -35.71
C GLU A 359 -12.65 11.24 -36.93
N GLU A 360 -11.41 11.69 -36.70
CA GLU A 360 -10.41 11.90 -37.75
C GLU A 360 -9.20 11.00 -37.51
N TRP A 361 -8.49 10.66 -38.59
CA TRP A 361 -7.20 10.00 -38.48
C TRP A 361 -6.20 10.91 -37.79
N LEU A 362 -5.32 10.32 -36.98
CA LEU A 362 -4.22 11.05 -36.37
C LEU A 362 -3.38 11.75 -37.46
N PRO A 363 -3.03 13.04 -37.28
CA PRO A 363 -2.22 13.77 -38.25
C PRO A 363 -0.84 13.14 -38.35
N SER A 364 -0.25 13.13 -39.55
CA SER A 364 1.07 12.55 -39.77
C SER A 364 2.15 13.30 -38.98
N ALA A 365 3.16 12.58 -38.48
CA ALA A 365 4.20 13.10 -37.59
C ALA A 365 5.13 14.15 -38.22
N ASP A 366 5.15 14.27 -39.55
CA ASP A 366 5.85 15.32 -40.30
C ASP A 366 5.11 16.67 -40.26
N LYS A 367 3.81 16.67 -39.93
CA LYS A 367 2.96 17.88 -39.94
C LYS A 367 2.72 18.47 -38.56
N VAL A 368 2.82 17.65 -37.51
CA VAL A 368 2.45 18.02 -36.15
C VAL A 368 3.50 17.47 -35.19
N PRO A 369 3.95 18.27 -34.20
CA PRO A 369 4.84 17.76 -33.17
C PRO A 369 4.13 16.67 -32.35
N TYR A 370 4.75 15.48 -32.31
CA TYR A 370 4.40 14.39 -31.41
C TYR A 370 5.28 14.44 -30.18
N LEU A 371 4.65 14.56 -29.02
CA LEU A 371 5.33 14.57 -27.74
C LEU A 371 5.49 13.13 -27.25
N GLU A 372 6.75 12.67 -27.27
CA GLU A 372 7.10 11.28 -26.95
C GLU A 372 7.17 10.98 -25.45
N HIS A 373 7.42 11.99 -24.62
CA HIS A 373 7.41 11.83 -23.16
C HIS A 373 6.00 11.60 -22.63
N VAL A 374 5.90 11.04 -21.43
CA VAL A 374 4.63 11.00 -20.70
C VAL A 374 4.30 12.40 -20.19
N HIS A 375 3.10 12.88 -20.48
CA HIS A 375 2.58 14.12 -19.93
C HIS A 375 1.48 13.83 -18.91
N VAL A 376 1.45 14.60 -17.83
CA VAL A 376 0.47 14.44 -16.76
C VAL A 376 -0.29 15.74 -16.56
N LEU A 377 -1.58 15.76 -16.89
CA LEU A 377 -2.43 16.92 -16.70
C LEU A 377 -3.07 16.89 -15.30
N PHE A 378 -2.82 17.94 -14.52
CA PHE A 378 -3.33 18.09 -13.15
C PHE A 378 -3.75 19.53 -12.85
N MET A 379 -4.41 19.72 -11.71
CA MET A 379 -4.75 21.05 -11.21
C MET A 379 -4.51 21.12 -9.69
N HIS A 380 -4.11 22.30 -9.22
CA HIS A 380 -3.82 22.54 -7.81
C HIS A 380 -5.08 22.62 -6.96
N TRP A 381 -5.07 22.03 -5.76
CA TRP A 381 -6.15 22.21 -4.80
C TRP A 381 -5.93 23.47 -3.95
N TYR A 382 -6.46 24.62 -4.41
CA TYR A 382 -6.23 25.93 -3.79
C TYR A 382 -7.33 26.31 -2.79
N VAL A 383 -7.21 25.87 -1.53
CA VAL A 383 -8.10 26.31 -0.44
C VAL A 383 -7.35 26.95 0.72
N SER A 384 -6.09 26.57 0.97
CA SER A 384 -5.14 27.24 1.89
C SER A 384 -3.76 26.57 1.81
N PHE A 385 -2.68 27.28 2.17
CA PHE A 385 -1.35 26.65 2.28
C PHE A 385 -1.34 25.63 3.43
N ASN A 386 -1.35 24.35 3.06
CA ASN A 386 -1.12 23.22 3.93
C ASN A 386 -0.15 22.25 3.22
N PRO A 387 1.11 22.15 3.68
CA PRO A 387 2.11 21.25 3.09
C PRO A 387 1.61 19.81 2.90
N GLY A 388 0.75 19.34 3.80
CA GLY A 388 0.19 18.00 3.70
C GLY A 388 -0.65 17.78 2.46
N HIS A 389 -1.50 18.74 2.10
CA HIS A 389 -2.35 18.65 0.90
C HIS A 389 -1.49 18.65 -0.37
N ILE A 390 -0.44 19.47 -0.41
CA ILE A 390 0.51 19.51 -1.54
C ILE A 390 1.23 18.17 -1.70
N ILE A 391 1.89 17.71 -0.62
CA ILE A 391 2.73 16.51 -0.66
C ILE A 391 1.89 15.28 -1.02
N TRP A 392 0.71 15.14 -0.41
CA TRP A 392 -0.02 13.88 -0.41
C TRP A 392 -1.24 13.90 -1.36
N GLU A 393 -2.01 14.98 -1.45
CA GLU A 393 -3.25 14.96 -2.24
C GLU A 393 -3.10 15.47 -3.67
N ASP A 394 -2.12 16.35 -3.91
CA ASP A 394 -1.85 16.87 -5.24
C ASP A 394 -0.69 16.08 -5.89
N ILE A 395 0.51 16.18 -5.34
CA ILE A 395 1.72 15.65 -5.97
C ILE A 395 1.75 14.11 -5.94
N ALA A 396 1.55 13.48 -4.78
CA ALA A 396 1.54 12.02 -4.72
C ALA A 396 0.43 11.40 -5.59
N SER A 397 -0.71 12.10 -5.73
CA SER A 397 -1.80 11.68 -6.62
C SER A 397 -1.40 11.62 -8.09
N THR A 398 -0.64 12.62 -8.59
CA THR A 398 -0.11 12.59 -9.96
C THR A 398 0.88 11.44 -10.16
N TYR A 399 1.78 11.22 -9.20
CA TYR A 399 2.69 10.08 -9.19
C TYR A 399 1.92 8.74 -9.21
N PHE A 400 0.89 8.60 -8.37
CA PHE A 400 0.08 7.38 -8.31
C PHE A 400 -0.71 7.13 -9.59
N ALA A 401 -1.21 8.18 -10.25
CA ALA A 401 -1.91 8.04 -11.53
C ALA A 401 -0.98 7.40 -12.58
N MET A 402 0.24 7.93 -12.71
CA MET A 402 1.24 7.36 -13.63
C MET A 402 1.56 5.90 -13.29
N VAL A 403 1.83 5.58 -12.02
CA VAL A 403 2.19 4.20 -11.64
C VAL A 403 1.02 3.23 -11.86
N ARG A 404 -0.21 3.62 -11.51
CA ARG A 404 -1.39 2.75 -11.63
C ARG A 404 -1.76 2.45 -13.08
N LEU A 405 -1.52 3.40 -13.98
CA LEU A 405 -1.69 3.20 -15.42
C LEU A 405 -0.47 2.53 -16.07
N ASN A 406 0.57 2.22 -15.29
CA ASN A 406 1.84 1.67 -15.78
C ASN A 406 2.56 2.61 -16.77
N GLU A 407 2.34 3.91 -16.64
CA GLU A 407 2.92 5.00 -17.44
C GLU A 407 3.95 5.82 -16.66
N TYR A 408 4.43 5.33 -15.50
CA TYR A 408 5.45 6.04 -14.74
C TYR A 408 6.77 6.13 -15.52
N ASP A 409 7.19 7.38 -15.73
CA ASP A 409 8.47 7.75 -16.32
C ASP A 409 9.04 8.96 -15.56
N ARG A 410 10.31 8.88 -15.17
CA ARG A 410 11.00 9.99 -14.52
C ARG A 410 11.23 11.17 -15.47
N SER A 411 11.18 10.94 -16.78
CA SER A 411 11.22 11.98 -17.81
C SER A 411 9.87 12.70 -17.99
N ALA A 412 8.83 12.31 -17.26
CA ALA A 412 7.49 12.86 -17.41
C ALA A 412 7.44 14.38 -17.18
N VAL A 413 6.52 15.03 -17.87
CA VAL A 413 6.24 16.46 -17.75
C VAL A 413 4.88 16.65 -17.10
N LEU A 414 4.85 17.32 -15.95
CA LEU A 414 3.61 17.69 -15.28
C LEU A 414 3.09 19.00 -15.87
N LEU A 415 1.83 18.99 -16.30
CA LEU A 415 1.15 20.10 -16.95
C LEU A 415 0.03 20.62 -16.04
N GLU A 416 0.16 21.87 -15.57
CA GLU A 416 -0.87 22.56 -14.82
C GLU A 416 -1.97 23.03 -15.78
N TYR A 417 -3.19 22.50 -15.63
CA TYR A 417 -4.33 22.87 -16.48
C TYR A 417 -4.75 24.35 -16.31
N ARG A 418 -4.49 24.93 -15.13
CA ARG A 418 -4.67 26.36 -14.86
C ARG A 418 -3.42 26.87 -14.16
N HIS A 419 -2.83 27.92 -14.72
CA HIS A 419 -1.61 28.53 -14.21
C HIS A 419 -1.77 28.96 -12.74
N TYR A 420 -0.83 28.54 -11.89
CA TYR A 420 -0.76 29.05 -10.53
C TYR A 420 -0.25 30.49 -10.50
N PRO A 421 -1.02 31.47 -9.98
CA PRO A 421 -0.75 32.88 -10.21
C PRO A 421 0.47 33.44 -9.46
N ASN A 422 1.00 32.74 -8.46
CA ASN A 422 2.10 33.25 -7.62
C ASN A 422 3.21 32.20 -7.41
N LYS A 423 4.17 32.12 -8.33
CA LYS A 423 5.33 31.23 -8.19
C LYS A 423 6.23 31.55 -6.98
N GLY A 424 6.12 32.74 -6.41
CA GLY A 424 6.85 33.13 -5.19
C GLY A 424 6.22 32.64 -3.89
N ASP A 425 5.01 32.06 -3.92
CA ASP A 425 4.35 31.52 -2.74
C ASP A 425 5.07 30.27 -2.22
N GLN A 426 5.08 30.09 -0.90
CA GLN A 426 5.54 28.87 -0.23
C GLN A 426 4.83 27.63 -0.78
N PHE A 427 3.57 27.77 -1.22
CA PHE A 427 2.83 26.72 -1.93
C PHE A 427 3.58 26.23 -3.16
N TYR A 428 3.95 27.12 -4.07
CA TYR A 428 4.60 26.77 -5.33
C TYR A 428 6.03 26.26 -5.13
N GLN A 429 6.78 26.90 -4.22
CA GLN A 429 8.13 26.46 -3.85
C GLN A 429 8.15 25.01 -3.36
N MET A 430 7.10 24.55 -2.68
CA MET A 430 6.98 23.16 -2.26
C MET A 430 6.88 22.21 -3.47
N TYR A 431 6.17 22.57 -4.53
CA TYR A 431 6.13 21.77 -5.77
C TYR A 431 7.49 21.67 -6.43
N GLU A 432 8.21 22.78 -6.56
CA GLU A 432 9.54 22.80 -7.16
C GLU A 432 10.54 21.92 -6.40
N ASN A 433 10.35 21.76 -5.08
CA ASN A 433 11.16 20.85 -4.28
C ASN A 433 10.77 19.36 -4.45
N LEU A 434 9.49 19.06 -4.66
CA LEU A 434 8.98 17.69 -4.65
C LEU A 434 8.93 17.03 -6.03
N VAL A 435 8.54 17.78 -7.06
CA VAL A 435 8.34 17.28 -8.43
C VAL A 435 9.60 16.60 -9.01
N PRO A 436 10.80 17.19 -8.88
CA PRO A 436 12.01 16.59 -9.47
C PRO A 436 12.40 15.23 -8.88
N ALA A 437 11.80 14.85 -7.74
CA ALA A 437 12.00 13.53 -7.17
C ALA A 437 11.45 12.41 -8.07
N PHE A 438 10.44 12.69 -8.91
CA PHE A 438 9.78 11.65 -9.70
C PHE A 438 9.37 12.07 -11.12
N ALA A 439 9.51 13.33 -11.52
CA ALA A 439 9.25 13.82 -12.88
C ALA A 439 10.34 14.83 -13.30
N ALA A 440 10.47 15.11 -14.59
CA ALA A 440 11.55 15.96 -15.11
C ALA A 440 11.29 17.45 -14.85
N LYS A 441 10.03 17.88 -15.02
CA LYS A 441 9.62 19.28 -14.79
C LYS A 441 8.12 19.41 -14.57
N VAL A 442 7.74 20.58 -14.06
CA VAL A 442 6.37 21.09 -14.01
C VAL A 442 6.28 22.36 -14.85
N ASP A 443 5.20 22.52 -15.61
CA ASP A 443 4.92 23.69 -16.43
C ASP A 443 3.41 23.93 -16.53
N SER A 444 2.97 25.13 -16.91
CA SER A 444 1.55 25.31 -17.25
C SER A 444 1.28 24.78 -18.66
N LEU A 445 0.08 24.22 -18.88
CA LEU A 445 -0.30 23.68 -20.18
C LEU A 445 -0.13 24.74 -21.27
N ASP A 446 -0.62 25.96 -21.04
CA ASP A 446 -0.55 27.07 -22.01
C ASP A 446 0.90 27.49 -22.30
N HIS A 447 1.73 27.64 -21.26
CA HIS A 447 3.14 28.02 -21.47
C HIS A 447 3.89 26.92 -22.22
N TYR A 448 3.63 25.66 -21.86
CA TYR A 448 4.27 24.51 -22.50
C TYR A 448 3.88 24.39 -23.97
N THR A 449 2.60 24.53 -24.32
CA THR A 449 2.11 24.40 -25.70
C THR A 449 2.47 25.60 -26.57
N ASN A 450 2.57 26.80 -26.01
CA ASN A 450 3.00 28.01 -26.75
C ASN A 450 4.46 27.95 -27.23
N ASN A 451 5.27 27.03 -26.72
CA ASN A 451 6.63 26.81 -27.21
C ASN A 451 6.69 26.06 -28.55
N PHE A 452 5.56 25.57 -29.06
CA PHE A 452 5.49 24.89 -30.36
C PHE A 452 4.93 25.85 -31.41
N SER A 453 5.53 25.84 -32.60
CA SER A 453 5.09 26.68 -33.73
C SER A 453 3.79 26.22 -34.38
N SER A 454 3.31 25.02 -34.03
CA SER A 454 2.08 24.42 -34.56
C SER A 454 0.89 24.73 -33.66
N SER A 455 -0.26 25.05 -34.25
CA SER A 455 -1.53 25.20 -33.54
C SER A 455 -2.10 23.88 -33.02
N LEU A 456 -1.54 22.75 -33.46
CA LEU A 456 -1.87 21.41 -33.00
C LEU A 456 -0.61 20.74 -32.43
N VAL A 457 -0.77 20.04 -31.31
CA VAL A 457 0.28 19.24 -30.68
C VAL A 457 -0.33 17.90 -30.29
N CYS A 458 0.33 16.80 -30.65
CA CYS A 458 -0.15 15.46 -30.33
C CYS A 458 0.63 14.89 -29.15
N PHE A 459 -0.09 14.43 -28.11
CA PHE A 459 0.50 13.71 -27.00
C PHE A 459 0.49 12.22 -27.32
N ARG A 460 1.65 11.57 -27.25
CA ARG A 460 1.68 10.11 -27.37
C ARG A 460 1.02 9.44 -26.16
N THR A 461 1.31 9.95 -24.97
CA THR A 461 0.68 9.53 -23.72
C THR A 461 0.33 10.75 -22.88
N LEU A 462 -0.96 10.94 -22.61
CA LEU A 462 -1.46 11.95 -21.69
C LEU A 462 -2.20 11.27 -20.55
N VAL A 463 -1.61 11.30 -19.35
CA VAL A 463 -2.26 10.88 -18.12
C VAL A 463 -3.05 12.05 -17.56
N VAL A 464 -4.34 11.86 -17.31
CA VAL A 464 -5.20 12.94 -16.78
C VAL A 464 -5.86 12.54 -15.47
N GLY A 465 -5.82 13.46 -14.50
CA GLY A 465 -6.49 13.31 -13.22
C GLY A 465 -5.67 12.59 -12.16
N GLY A 466 -6.35 11.82 -11.31
CA GLY A 466 -5.73 11.13 -10.17
C GLY A 466 -5.80 11.89 -8.84
N ALA A 467 -6.35 13.11 -8.85
CA ALA A 467 -6.52 13.91 -7.65
C ALA A 467 -7.43 13.20 -6.65
N LYS A 468 -6.96 13.06 -5.42
CA LYS A 468 -7.68 12.31 -4.40
C LYS A 468 -7.46 12.94 -3.03
N SER A 469 -8.54 13.09 -2.27
CA SER A 469 -8.39 13.40 -0.86
C SER A 469 -7.93 12.15 -0.09
N MET A 470 -6.70 12.20 0.40
CA MET A 470 -6.04 11.18 1.23
C MET A 470 -6.27 11.41 2.72
N PHE A 471 -6.66 12.63 3.14
CA PHE A 471 -6.99 12.95 4.53
C PHE A 471 -8.46 12.76 4.89
N SER A 472 -9.31 12.40 3.91
CA SER A 472 -10.73 12.16 4.16
C SER A 472 -10.98 10.73 4.64
N ILE A 473 -11.50 10.61 5.87
CA ILE A 473 -11.92 9.33 6.47
C ILE A 473 -12.99 8.63 5.60
N ASP A 474 -13.79 9.41 4.88
CA ASP A 474 -14.84 8.91 3.97
C ASP A 474 -14.25 8.16 2.77
N ASN A 475 -12.95 8.37 2.47
CA ASN A 475 -12.23 7.75 1.36
C ASN A 475 -11.32 6.57 1.79
N GLU A 476 -11.32 6.20 3.08
CA GLU A 476 -10.50 5.11 3.65
C GLU A 476 -10.66 3.75 2.92
N PRO A 477 -11.87 3.32 2.51
CA PRO A 477 -12.05 2.09 1.74
C PRO A 477 -11.38 2.11 0.35
N TYR A 478 -11.02 3.29 -0.16
CA TYR A 478 -10.39 3.45 -1.47
C TYR A 478 -8.86 3.68 -1.39
N THR A 479 -8.29 3.73 -0.19
CA THR A 479 -6.85 3.97 0.04
C THR A 479 -6.08 2.71 0.44
N HIS A 480 -6.76 1.59 0.68
CA HIS A 480 -6.13 0.27 0.87
C HIS A 480 -5.20 -0.10 -0.29
N GLY A 481 -4.13 -0.82 0.01
CA GLY A 481 -3.21 -1.34 -1.01
C GLY A 481 -2.12 -0.37 -1.46
N LYS A 482 -2.23 0.92 -1.10
CA LYS A 482 -1.30 1.97 -1.52
C LYS A 482 -0.03 2.03 -0.70
N GLU A 483 0.15 1.16 0.29
CA GLU A 483 1.27 1.21 1.23
C GLU A 483 2.60 1.20 0.46
N ARG A 484 2.72 0.32 -0.54
CA ARG A 484 3.91 0.25 -1.39
C ARG A 484 4.12 1.49 -2.27
N LEU A 485 3.04 2.02 -2.86
CA LEU A 485 3.09 3.25 -3.66
C LEU A 485 3.55 4.45 -2.84
N LEU A 486 3.00 4.61 -1.64
CA LEU A 486 3.36 5.65 -0.69
C LEU A 486 4.82 5.53 -0.24
N TYR A 487 5.29 4.30 -0.02
CA TYR A 487 6.68 4.03 0.34
C TYR A 487 7.66 4.36 -0.80
N ASP A 488 7.33 3.99 -2.04
CA ASP A 488 8.15 4.30 -3.22
C ASP A 488 8.23 5.83 -3.45
N TYR A 489 7.09 6.53 -3.34
CA TYR A 489 7.03 8.00 -3.43
C TYR A 489 7.89 8.67 -2.34
N ARG A 490 7.72 8.25 -1.09
CA ARG A 490 8.54 8.72 0.05
C ARG A 490 10.03 8.51 -0.21
N THR A 491 10.40 7.33 -0.71
CA THR A 491 11.79 6.94 -1.00
C THR A 491 12.40 7.84 -2.06
N ALA A 492 11.66 8.09 -3.16
CA ALA A 492 12.09 8.97 -4.23
C ALA A 492 12.38 10.39 -3.73
N ILE A 493 11.50 10.94 -2.90
CA ILE A 493 11.68 12.27 -2.28
C ILE A 493 12.94 12.30 -1.41
N LEU A 494 13.09 11.34 -0.49
CA LEU A 494 14.24 11.31 0.41
C LEU A 494 15.57 11.21 -0.36
N GLN A 495 15.63 10.33 -1.36
CA GLN A 495 16.82 10.16 -2.20
C GLN A 495 17.14 11.42 -3.00
N TYR A 496 16.13 12.08 -3.58
CA TYR A 496 16.32 13.34 -4.30
C TYR A 496 16.90 14.44 -3.40
N HIS A 497 16.47 14.51 -2.15
CA HIS A 497 17.01 15.43 -1.16
C HIS A 497 18.29 14.92 -0.46
N GLY A 498 18.99 13.93 -1.03
CA GLY A 498 20.31 13.50 -0.55
C GLY A 498 20.30 12.67 0.74
N VAL A 499 19.15 12.14 1.16
CA VAL A 499 19.04 11.28 2.33
C VAL A 499 19.50 9.86 1.98
N ASN A 500 20.53 9.37 2.68
CA ASN A 500 20.99 7.99 2.55
C ASN A 500 20.10 7.05 3.38
N LEU A 501 19.22 6.32 2.69
CA LEU A 501 18.27 5.41 3.31
C LEU A 501 18.89 4.16 3.95
N SER A 502 20.15 3.86 3.64
CA SER A 502 20.88 2.74 4.27
C SER A 502 21.46 3.11 5.62
N HIS A 503 21.50 4.40 5.98
CA HIS A 503 22.05 4.88 7.24
C HIS A 503 20.94 5.25 8.22
N LEU A 504 20.46 4.26 8.98
CA LEU A 504 19.54 4.51 10.09
C LEU A 504 20.27 5.21 11.25
N PRO A 505 19.58 6.05 12.04
CA PRO A 505 20.16 6.66 13.23
C PRO A 505 20.75 5.60 14.16
N SER A 506 21.97 5.80 14.64
CA SER A 506 22.64 4.88 15.59
C SER A 506 22.50 5.30 17.05
N ARG A 507 21.95 6.49 17.31
CA ARG A 507 21.76 7.05 18.65
C ARG A 507 20.39 7.70 18.73
N HIS A 508 19.82 7.69 19.94
CA HIS A 508 18.56 8.37 20.18
C HIS A 508 18.69 9.88 20.00
N ARG A 509 17.72 10.44 19.29
CA ARG A 509 17.50 11.87 19.11
C ARG A 509 16.01 12.17 19.22
N ILE A 510 15.67 13.10 20.09
CA ILE A 510 14.31 13.61 20.27
C ILE A 510 14.21 14.96 19.56
N ILE A 511 13.22 15.11 18.68
CA ILE A 511 12.83 16.41 18.12
C ILE A 511 11.48 16.83 18.70
N LEU A 512 11.45 18.00 19.32
CA LEU A 512 10.25 18.66 19.80
C LEU A 512 9.84 19.76 18.81
N VAL A 513 8.67 19.60 18.19
CA VAL A 513 8.20 20.55 17.18
C VAL A 513 7.67 21.81 17.83
N ASN A 514 8.19 22.96 17.39
CA ASN A 514 7.74 24.28 17.78
C ASN A 514 6.92 24.93 16.66
N LYS A 515 5.62 25.17 16.93
CA LYS A 515 4.70 25.87 16.02
C LYS A 515 4.40 27.33 16.44
N THR A 516 5.03 27.86 17.49
CA THR A 516 4.66 29.18 18.06
C THR A 516 4.84 30.37 17.12
N ARG A 517 5.53 30.22 15.98
CA ARG A 517 5.68 31.27 14.95
C ARG A 517 4.96 30.96 13.63
N ALA A 518 4.32 29.80 13.49
CA ALA A 518 3.69 29.37 12.25
C ALA A 518 2.25 29.89 12.12
N LEU A 519 2.07 30.97 11.33
CA LEU A 519 0.84 31.49 10.72
C LEU A 519 -0.25 32.14 11.61
N ARG A 520 -0.75 33.26 11.09
CA ARG A 520 -1.52 34.35 11.73
C ARG A 520 -2.97 34.04 12.19
N ARG A 521 -3.39 32.77 12.33
CA ARG A 521 -4.79 32.45 12.71
C ARG A 521 -5.01 31.28 13.69
N SER A 522 -4.10 30.31 13.76
CA SER A 522 -4.05 29.33 14.87
C SER A 522 -2.68 28.66 14.87
N LEU A 523 -2.10 28.54 16.07
CA LEU A 523 -0.76 28.03 16.27
C LEU A 523 -0.76 26.49 16.39
N ARG A 524 -1.83 25.89 16.95
CA ARG A 524 -1.88 24.46 17.30
C ARG A 524 -0.55 23.98 17.88
N ALA A 525 -0.05 24.74 18.85
CA ALA A 525 1.30 24.62 19.38
C ALA A 525 1.31 23.88 20.71
N ILE A 526 2.50 23.75 21.28
CA ILE A 526 2.71 23.32 22.66
C ILE A 526 2.84 24.58 23.50
N THR A 527 1.86 24.86 24.35
CA THR A 527 1.82 26.13 25.10
C THR A 527 2.92 26.24 26.14
N ASN A 528 3.28 25.12 26.78
CA ASN A 528 4.34 25.04 27.77
C ASN A 528 5.65 24.42 27.23
N ILE A 529 6.00 24.71 25.96
CA ILE A 529 7.15 24.09 25.27
C ILE A 529 8.50 24.29 25.99
N VAL A 530 8.68 25.41 26.69
CA VAL A 530 9.91 25.71 27.46
C VAL A 530 10.05 24.75 28.65
N GLU A 531 8.95 24.54 29.40
CA GLU A 531 8.90 23.60 30.52
C GLU A 531 9.12 22.16 30.02
N VAL A 532 8.49 21.81 28.89
CA VAL A 532 8.63 20.48 28.27
C VAL A 532 10.07 20.22 27.86
N LYS A 533 10.71 21.20 27.20
CA LYS A 533 12.12 21.11 26.81
C LYS A 533 13.01 20.88 28.03
N GLN A 534 12.83 21.67 29.09
CA GLN A 534 13.63 21.56 30.31
C GLN A 534 13.41 20.21 30.99
N PHE A 535 12.17 19.75 31.07
CA PHE A 535 11.82 18.44 31.63
C PHE A 535 12.49 17.28 30.87
N ILE A 536 12.39 17.25 29.54
CA ILE A 536 13.02 16.19 28.73
C ILE A 536 14.54 16.23 28.88
N HIS A 537 15.15 17.42 28.84
CA HIS A 537 16.60 17.57 28.98
C HIS A 537 17.11 17.05 30.34
N LEU A 538 16.40 17.35 31.43
CA LEU A 538 16.74 16.88 32.77
C LEU A 538 16.48 15.37 32.95
N THR A 539 15.40 14.85 32.36
CA THR A 539 15.01 13.44 32.49
C THR A 539 15.88 12.51 31.63
N TYR A 540 16.30 12.96 30.45
CA TYR A 540 17.05 12.18 29.46
C TYR A 540 18.36 12.88 29.02
N PRO A 541 19.30 13.17 29.95
CA PRO A 541 20.47 14.03 29.67
C PRO A 541 21.44 13.47 28.63
N LYS A 542 21.38 12.16 28.35
CA LYS A 542 22.23 11.48 27.35
C LYS A 542 21.64 11.49 25.94
N ILE A 543 20.38 11.91 25.78
CA ILE A 543 19.68 11.91 24.50
C ILE A 543 19.74 13.33 23.91
N GLN A 544 20.12 13.44 22.65
CA GLN A 544 20.11 14.73 21.95
C GLN A 544 18.65 15.22 21.84
N LEU A 545 18.38 16.43 22.31
CA LEU A 545 17.08 17.08 22.24
C LEU A 545 17.18 18.37 21.41
N ASP A 546 16.43 18.43 20.32
CA ASP A 546 16.30 19.62 19.49
C ASP A 546 14.87 20.15 19.51
N VAL A 547 14.73 21.48 19.56
CA VAL A 547 13.43 22.16 19.41
C VAL A 547 13.41 22.84 18.05
N ILE A 548 12.62 22.31 17.12
CA ILE A 548 12.65 22.73 15.71
C ILE A 548 11.38 23.48 15.33
N ASP A 549 11.58 24.65 14.72
CA ASP A 549 10.57 25.38 13.95
C ASP A 549 10.85 25.14 12.47
N TRP A 550 10.08 24.26 11.85
CA TRP A 550 10.29 23.82 10.46
C TRP A 550 10.16 24.95 9.44
N SER A 551 9.47 26.05 9.78
CA SER A 551 9.35 27.22 8.89
C SER A 551 10.70 27.89 8.59
N LYS A 552 11.74 27.58 9.39
CA LYS A 552 13.10 28.12 9.24
C LYS A 552 14.03 27.22 8.41
N TYR A 553 13.54 26.05 8.00
CA TYR A 553 14.34 25.03 7.31
C TYR A 553 13.88 24.95 5.86
N THR A 554 14.84 24.87 4.94
CA THR A 554 14.53 24.49 3.55
C THR A 554 14.02 23.05 3.53
N PHE A 555 13.24 22.67 2.52
CA PHE A 555 12.66 21.32 2.47
C PHE A 555 13.73 20.22 2.55
N THR A 556 14.86 20.39 1.84
CA THR A 556 16.02 19.48 1.95
C THR A 556 16.52 19.35 3.39
N GLN A 557 16.69 20.47 4.11
CA GLN A 557 17.11 20.41 5.51
C GLN A 557 16.05 19.73 6.39
N GLN A 558 14.75 19.96 6.13
CA GLN A 558 13.67 19.27 6.85
C GLN A 558 13.80 17.75 6.71
N MET A 559 14.03 17.24 5.48
CA MET A 559 14.19 15.80 5.22
C MET A 559 15.39 15.22 5.96
N HIS A 560 16.55 15.90 5.95
CA HIS A 560 17.73 15.44 6.67
C HIS A 560 17.52 15.40 8.19
N GLU A 561 16.88 16.42 8.77
CA GLU A 561 16.66 16.46 10.22
C GLU A 561 15.62 15.42 10.66
N LEU A 562 14.54 15.23 9.89
CA LEU A 562 13.59 14.14 10.10
C LEU A 562 14.27 12.78 10.05
N TYR A 563 15.10 12.53 9.04
CA TYR A 563 15.72 11.21 8.88
C TYR A 563 16.79 10.88 9.93
N LYS A 564 17.28 11.88 10.68
CA LYS A 564 18.16 11.69 11.86
C LYS A 564 17.38 11.48 13.17
N THR A 565 16.06 11.62 13.15
CA THR A 565 15.21 11.61 14.35
C THR A 565 14.86 10.18 14.73
N THR A 566 14.87 9.86 16.04
CA THR A 566 14.35 8.57 16.53
C THR A 566 13.01 8.71 17.23
N ILE A 567 12.76 9.86 17.88
CA ILE A 567 11.50 10.20 18.51
C ILE A 567 11.10 11.61 18.08
N LEU A 568 9.98 11.74 17.37
CA LEU A 568 9.39 13.04 17.02
C LEU A 568 8.21 13.33 17.93
N ILE A 569 8.22 14.47 18.63
CA ILE A 569 7.12 14.94 19.46
C ILE A 569 6.48 16.13 18.75
N THR A 570 5.23 15.97 18.30
CA THR A 570 4.57 16.98 17.46
C THR A 570 3.09 17.17 17.80
N PRO A 571 2.58 18.42 17.76
CA PRO A 571 1.15 18.64 17.69
C PRO A 571 0.59 18.25 16.31
N CYS A 572 -0.69 17.85 16.24
CA CYS A 572 -1.36 17.45 15.00
C CYS A 572 -1.51 18.59 13.95
N GLY A 573 -1.87 18.21 12.72
CA GLY A 573 -2.03 19.08 11.54
C GLY A 573 -0.71 19.51 10.88
N GLY A 574 -0.78 19.96 9.62
CA GLY A 574 0.30 20.61 8.85
C GLY A 574 1.64 19.86 8.89
N ILE A 575 2.50 20.21 9.85
CA ILE A 575 3.79 19.54 10.10
C ILE A 575 3.66 18.04 10.38
N SER A 576 2.58 17.56 11.02
CA SER A 576 2.39 16.13 11.24
C SER A 576 2.29 15.32 9.94
N THR A 577 2.09 15.97 8.79
CA THR A 577 2.07 15.31 7.49
C THR A 577 3.47 14.96 6.96
N ILE A 578 4.54 15.41 7.62
CA ILE A 578 5.92 15.00 7.29
C ILE A 578 6.39 13.80 8.13
N ILE A 579 5.58 13.34 9.11
CA ILE A 579 5.84 12.12 9.89
C ILE A 579 6.25 10.95 9.01
N PRO A 580 5.60 10.67 7.85
CA PRO A 580 5.99 9.57 6.99
C PRO A 580 7.47 9.54 6.60
N PHE A 581 8.18 10.68 6.57
CA PHE A 581 9.60 10.76 6.21
C PHE A 581 10.56 10.34 7.32
N LEU A 582 10.09 10.09 8.54
CA LEU A 582 10.90 9.51 9.61
C LEU A 582 11.49 8.14 9.19
N PRO A 583 12.66 7.75 9.71
CA PRO A 583 13.32 6.50 9.34
C PRO A 583 12.61 5.27 9.94
N GLU A 584 12.93 4.07 9.45
CA GLU A 584 12.35 2.81 9.93
C GLU A 584 12.68 2.58 11.41
N GLY A 585 11.69 2.12 12.19
CA GLY A 585 11.84 1.77 13.60
C GLY A 585 11.72 2.95 14.58
N THR A 586 11.27 4.11 14.11
CA THR A 586 11.12 5.33 14.92
C THR A 586 9.74 5.50 15.51
N HIS A 587 9.65 6.44 16.46
CA HIS A 587 8.40 6.79 17.12
C HIS A 587 7.99 8.24 16.82
N ALA A 588 6.70 8.44 16.58
CA ALA A 588 6.06 9.74 16.58
C ALA A 588 5.09 9.81 17.78
N ILE A 589 5.37 10.71 18.72
CA ILE A 589 4.45 11.09 19.80
C ILE A 589 3.61 12.26 19.29
N ILE A 590 2.33 12.00 19.06
CA ILE A 590 1.42 12.90 18.35
C ILE A 590 0.36 13.40 19.32
N MET A 591 0.19 14.72 19.40
CA MET A 591 -0.83 15.30 20.26
C MET A 591 -2.15 15.35 19.52
N ASP A 592 -3.13 14.65 20.09
CA ASP A 592 -4.51 14.68 19.64
C ASP A 592 -5.15 16.06 19.89
N PHE A 593 -6.35 16.24 19.37
CA PHE A 593 -7.24 17.32 19.76
C PHE A 593 -8.42 16.77 20.55
N TYR A 594 -8.97 17.59 21.45
CA TYR A 594 -10.19 17.27 22.16
C TYR A 594 -11.41 17.47 21.26
N VAL A 595 -12.35 16.53 21.23
CA VAL A 595 -13.56 16.64 20.40
C VAL A 595 -14.65 17.36 21.18
N ASN A 596 -14.81 18.67 20.96
CA ASN A 596 -15.92 19.43 21.51
C ASN A 596 -17.13 19.46 20.55
N LYS A 597 -18.26 20.06 20.98
CA LYS A 597 -19.50 20.12 20.16
C LYS A 597 -19.28 20.77 18.79
N GLN A 598 -18.48 21.83 18.71
CA GLN A 598 -18.19 22.54 17.47
C GLN A 598 -17.26 21.72 16.54
N ALA A 599 -16.27 21.02 17.11
CA ALA A 599 -15.42 20.10 16.37
C ALA A 599 -16.24 18.95 15.77
N TYR A 600 -17.17 18.39 16.54
CA TYR A 600 -18.14 17.38 16.10
C TYR A 600 -19.01 17.89 14.94
N ALA A 601 -19.61 19.07 15.09
CA ALA A 601 -20.49 19.67 14.08
C ALA A 601 -19.78 19.94 12.73
N LYS A 602 -18.45 20.09 12.73
CA LYS A 602 -17.64 20.25 11.49
C LYS A 602 -17.09 18.91 10.95
N GLY A 603 -17.77 17.80 11.23
CA GLY A 603 -17.51 16.51 10.60
C GLY A 603 -16.42 15.68 11.26
N ALA A 604 -16.10 15.92 12.53
CA ALA A 604 -15.35 14.93 13.31
C ALA A 604 -16.27 13.73 13.56
N ARG A 605 -15.96 12.55 12.99
CA ARG A 605 -16.69 11.29 13.22
C ARG A 605 -16.49 10.71 14.64
N TYR A 606 -15.78 11.43 15.50
CA TYR A 606 -15.47 11.08 16.87
C TYR A 606 -16.56 11.58 17.82
N ARG A 607 -16.72 11.00 19.00
CA ARG A 607 -17.76 11.46 19.94
C ARG A 607 -17.29 12.69 20.69
N VAL A 608 -18.23 13.56 21.04
CA VAL A 608 -17.95 14.70 21.92
C VAL A 608 -17.42 14.16 23.25
N GLY A 609 -16.30 14.71 23.73
CA GLY A 609 -15.61 14.26 24.94
C GLY A 609 -14.46 13.28 24.70
N GLU A 610 -14.21 12.88 23.44
CA GLU A 610 -13.09 12.00 23.11
C GLU A 610 -11.83 12.78 22.67
N SER A 611 -10.70 12.08 22.69
CA SER A 611 -9.43 12.51 22.08
C SER A 611 -9.36 11.96 20.66
N ALA A 612 -8.94 12.78 19.69
CA ALA A 612 -8.90 12.37 18.29
C ALA A 612 -7.66 12.88 17.54
N SER A 613 -7.22 12.10 16.56
CA SER A 613 -6.05 12.42 15.73
C SER A 613 -6.47 12.94 14.35
N MET A 614 -5.94 14.09 13.94
CA MET A 614 -6.38 14.75 12.69
C MET A 614 -5.99 14.01 11.41
N ASP A 615 -4.77 13.49 11.33
CA ASP A 615 -4.21 12.89 10.11
C ASP A 615 -3.88 11.39 10.28
N GLY A 616 -4.52 10.74 11.26
CA GLY A 616 -4.31 9.32 11.58
C GLY A 616 -4.50 8.39 10.37
N ALA A 617 -5.46 8.71 9.51
CA ALA A 617 -5.71 7.97 8.27
C ALA A 617 -4.46 7.91 7.37
N LEU A 618 -3.71 9.01 7.22
CA LEU A 618 -2.47 9.02 6.44
C LEU A 618 -1.38 8.17 7.10
N TRP A 619 -1.16 8.35 8.40
CA TRP A 619 -0.05 7.71 9.10
C TRP A 619 -0.16 6.19 9.16
N ASN A 620 -1.39 5.66 9.10
CA ASN A 620 -1.66 4.23 9.09
C ASN A 620 -1.05 3.49 7.88
N TYR A 621 -0.78 4.18 6.77
CA TYR A 621 -0.10 3.59 5.61
C TYR A 621 1.41 3.42 5.76
N PHE A 622 1.99 3.93 6.83
CA PHE A 622 3.44 3.93 7.07
C PHE A 622 3.78 3.06 8.28
N PRO A 623 3.72 1.71 8.17
CA PRO A 623 3.95 0.79 9.30
C PRO A 623 5.37 0.90 9.87
N HIS A 624 6.33 1.44 9.11
CA HIS A 624 7.71 1.58 9.55
C HIS A 624 7.91 2.58 10.69
N ILE A 625 6.89 3.39 11.01
CA ILE A 625 6.86 4.35 12.12
C ILE A 625 5.84 3.89 13.14
N ARG A 626 6.23 3.89 14.41
CA ARG A 626 5.36 3.65 15.55
C ARG A 626 4.72 4.97 15.98
N LYS A 627 3.41 4.97 16.26
CA LYS A 627 2.67 6.18 16.65
C LYS A 627 2.20 6.00 18.08
N LEU A 628 2.50 6.99 18.92
CA LEU A 628 2.05 7.09 20.28
C LEU A 628 1.18 8.34 20.39
N TYR A 629 -0.06 8.20 20.82
CA TYR A 629 -1.00 9.31 20.88
C TYR A 629 -1.01 9.90 22.29
N TYR A 630 -0.64 11.19 22.39
CA TYR A 630 -0.85 11.96 23.61
C TYR A 630 -2.33 12.36 23.66
N GLN A 631 -3.09 11.62 24.47
CA GLN A 631 -4.53 11.81 24.60
C GLN A 631 -4.87 13.07 25.40
N VAL A 632 -5.68 13.93 24.80
CA VAL A 632 -6.26 15.13 25.44
C VAL A 632 -7.50 14.68 26.21
N ARG A 633 -7.41 14.68 27.55
CA ARG A 633 -8.44 14.06 28.41
C ARG A 633 -9.54 15.04 28.82
N SER A 634 -9.22 16.32 28.85
CA SER A 634 -10.10 17.34 29.40
C SER A 634 -9.70 18.75 28.94
N ALA A 635 -10.45 19.76 29.38
CA ALA A 635 -10.23 21.16 29.00
C ALA A 635 -8.92 21.74 29.55
N GLU A 636 -8.37 21.16 30.62
CA GLU A 636 -7.09 21.58 31.22
C GLU A 636 -5.88 21.23 30.34
N ASP A 637 -6.06 20.31 29.40
CA ASP A 637 -5.01 19.84 28.50
C ASP A 637 -4.84 20.71 27.25
N TYR A 638 -5.72 21.70 27.02
CA TYR A 638 -5.63 22.59 25.86
C TYR A 638 -5.95 24.06 26.19
N VAL A 639 -5.52 24.95 25.32
CA VAL A 639 -5.78 26.39 25.38
C VAL A 639 -6.27 26.83 24.01
N LEU A 640 -7.37 27.58 23.96
CA LEU A 640 -7.87 28.17 22.72
C LEU A 640 -6.93 29.31 22.30
N ASP A 641 -6.48 29.27 21.04
CA ASP A 641 -5.47 30.18 20.49
C ASP A 641 -6.02 31.61 20.33
N LEU A 642 -7.33 31.75 20.15
CA LEU A 642 -8.05 33.02 19.96
C LEU A 642 -9.20 33.14 20.96
N ARG A 643 -9.61 34.38 21.27
CA ARG A 643 -10.71 34.63 22.22
C ARG A 643 -12.06 34.14 21.69
N GLU A 644 -12.26 34.24 20.39
CA GLU A 644 -13.44 33.81 19.64
C GLU A 644 -13.36 32.36 19.14
N ALA A 645 -12.24 31.67 19.38
CA ALA A 645 -12.08 30.29 18.99
C ALA A 645 -13.10 29.41 19.74
N SER A 646 -13.75 28.52 18.99
CA SER A 646 -14.69 27.56 19.57
C SER A 646 -14.44 26.14 19.07
N ASN A 647 -13.53 25.95 18.11
CA ASN A 647 -13.22 24.64 17.56
C ASN A 647 -11.83 24.17 18.00
N THR A 648 -11.82 23.24 18.94
CA THR A 648 -10.60 22.62 19.47
C THR A 648 -9.78 21.85 18.43
N ARG A 649 -10.37 21.45 17.30
CA ARG A 649 -9.64 20.83 16.18
C ARG A 649 -8.70 21.81 15.48
N HIS A 650 -9.18 23.04 15.26
CA HIS A 650 -8.47 24.01 14.42
C HIS A 650 -7.81 25.12 15.20
N ASP A 651 -8.29 25.42 16.40
CA ASP A 651 -8.04 26.69 17.08
C ASP A 651 -7.51 26.48 18.52
N ALA A 652 -6.95 25.31 18.83
CA ALA A 652 -6.41 25.01 20.16
C ALA A 652 -4.96 24.53 20.13
N SER A 653 -4.17 25.03 21.07
CA SER A 653 -2.84 24.55 21.42
C SER A 653 -2.92 23.62 22.63
N ILE A 654 -1.97 22.71 22.77
CA ILE A 654 -1.95 21.69 23.82
C ILE A 654 -1.03 22.11 24.96
N LYS A 655 -1.49 21.91 26.20
CA LYS A 655 -0.67 22.00 27.41
C LYS A 655 -0.27 20.58 27.83
N ILE A 656 1.02 20.30 27.82
CA ILE A 656 1.53 18.95 28.07
C ILE A 656 1.71 18.71 29.57
N ASN A 657 1.23 17.55 30.02
CA ASN A 657 1.51 16.97 31.32
C ASN A 657 2.80 16.11 31.23
N MET A 658 3.79 16.45 32.04
CA MET A 658 5.12 15.85 31.98
C MET A 658 5.15 14.37 32.34
N ILE A 659 4.29 13.91 33.26
CA ILE A 659 4.22 12.51 33.68
C ILE A 659 3.73 11.65 32.52
N ARG A 660 2.62 12.04 31.88
CA ARG A 660 2.12 11.34 30.69
C ARG A 660 3.12 11.36 29.54
N LEU A 661 3.79 12.51 29.32
CA LEU A 661 4.81 12.58 28.26
C LEU A 661 5.97 11.62 28.55
N LYS A 662 6.44 11.54 29.79
CA LYS A 662 7.50 10.63 30.22
C LYS A 662 7.15 9.18 29.92
N GLU A 663 5.93 8.74 30.25
CA GLU A 663 5.47 7.38 29.97
C GLU A 663 5.55 7.05 28.47
N LEU A 664 5.17 7.99 27.60
CA LEU A 664 5.24 7.82 26.15
C LEU A 664 6.70 7.79 25.63
N ILE A 665 7.58 8.65 26.17
CA ILE A 665 9.00 8.65 25.80
C ILE A 665 9.67 7.35 26.28
N ASP A 666 9.42 6.91 27.51
CA ASP A 666 9.95 5.66 28.05
C ASP A 666 9.50 4.46 27.21
N THR A 667 8.21 4.43 26.84
CA THR A 667 7.66 3.42 25.93
C THR A 667 8.41 3.43 24.59
N ALA A 668 8.61 4.61 23.99
CA ALA A 668 9.33 4.73 22.73
C ALA A 668 10.78 4.23 22.84
N LEU A 669 11.49 4.56 23.93
CA LEU A 669 12.87 4.14 24.15
C LEU A 669 12.99 2.63 24.38
N GLN A 670 12.07 2.02 25.13
CA GLN A 670 12.05 0.56 25.36
C GLN A 670 11.72 -0.23 24.08
N GLU A 671 10.95 0.37 23.18
CA GLU A 671 10.50 -0.26 21.97
C GLU A 671 11.44 -0.12 20.77
N SER A 672 12.28 0.91 20.78
CA SER A 672 13.18 1.22 19.68
C SER A 672 14.19 0.09 19.46
N SER A 673 14.41 -0.26 18.20
CA SER A 673 15.30 -1.35 17.80
C SER A 673 16.77 -0.91 17.67
N LEU A 674 17.14 0.25 18.19
CA LEU A 674 18.56 0.63 18.28
C LEU A 674 19.25 -0.43 19.13
N VAL A 675 20.25 -1.09 18.53
CA VAL A 675 21.04 -2.13 19.19
C VAL A 675 21.58 -1.55 20.50
N GLN A 676 21.08 -2.07 21.62
CA GLN A 676 21.64 -1.79 22.95
C GLN A 676 23.04 -2.37 23.06
#